data_AF-A0A9D4TIE4-F1
#
_entry.id   AF-A0A9D4TIE4-F1
#
_cell.length_a   1.000
_cell.length_b   1.000
_cell.length_c   1.000
_cell.angle_alpha   90.00
_cell.angle_beta   90.00
_cell.angle_gamma   90.00
#
_symmetry.space_group_name_H-M   'P 1'
#
loop_
_entity.id
_entity.type
_entity.pdbx_description
1 polymer ?
#
loop_
_entity_poly.entity_id
_entity_poly.type
_entity_poly.pdbx_seq_one_letter_code
_entity_poly.pdbx_strand_id
1 'polypeptide(L)'
;MASSGNVGAAFAMVVGAGAASSIGAAVVFCVHLASPRLLASSLGFAAGVMIYVVFSEILNVDAMGSFRKASLSDAWSYRLATACFFGGVLATALLDVVVHRIMLLAAKHQRRHKRTSSQGSSDDDGSEGAGLMMQGAVSSDALPAIAEECQRCGCITKSCSGKCGAQDVEMGNVGAASRPACCSSPEACCRGNPNCCGACCDGDVNCCGPTALPCSTGAGGASVDVLPGTATAEVLAVLQSDPHTQDLLRMGILTGCAIAIHNIPEGLATFVGAMNDTKAGGSIAAAIAIHNIPEGICVAMPIYYATGSKLKGFMWGSLTGFAEPLGGLLGYLVLDQEEPLSFGIVFGFVAGIMVFVSFKELLPSAFRFDAADAVVSTSVLIGMAVMALSLMLFTFLNGNIGRQTWVYDADAGSSEERARVDELRSEFAANRLLQKHSADELLRLQSEGNRRSGPFPVNKSGLAAGGAPGAATVAAALENGVSFYEGLQADDGHWPGDYGGPMFLMPGMIITLYTTGVLDSVLSPQHKAEMVRYLRNHQNADGGYGLHIEGSSTMFGTALSYVALRLLGQDPDDRTLVAARAWIHARGGAHHITSWGKFWLAVLGVYSWQGLNPMPPEMWLLPYASWTGIGWLHPGRFWCHCRMVYLPMSYVYGVRGTCKQTPLTAALREELYPLPYSEINWNKARNYCAPEDLYYPHPIIQDVLWWTLYQAEPLLLGSRLRKKALAECLKHIHYEDENTRYVDIGPVNKVINMLACWFEDPSSQAFKKHIPRLFDYLWVAEDGMKMQGYNGSQLWDTAFAAQAIVATGLVDRFSECLKRAHSYLEQTQVVEEAQQPLGEYYRHISKGAWPFSTRDHGWPISDCSSEGLKAALVLAKLDSKLVGPPIPAERLYDCVTVVLSYQNGDGGWGTYENKRSFEMLEVINPSETFGEIVVDYNHVECSSACITALVAFKAAHPTHRAAEIERTLKRGVKYLKSIQRPDGSWYGNWGVCFTYGTWFGCEALAAVGESYASSASARSACAFLLQKQRSDGGWGESYLSCQNKVYSQLEGETSHAVNTAWALLALLAVGYEAVDCKPLHAAARCLLQLQQDSGDWPQQHISGVFNRNCMITYANYRNIFPIWALGVYRSKVLKQ
;
A
#
# COMPACT_ATOMS: atom_id res chain seq x y z
N MET A 1 28.27 20.46 -14.29
CA MET A 1 27.05 20.80 -15.05
C MET A 1 25.91 20.07 -14.38
N ALA A 2 24.76 20.73 -14.20
CA ALA A 2 23.63 20.20 -13.44
C ALA A 2 23.03 18.92 -14.08
N SER A 3 22.26 18.15 -13.31
CA SER A 3 21.56 16.98 -13.85
C SER A 3 20.38 17.47 -14.71
N SER A 4 20.52 17.37 -16.04
CA SER A 4 19.63 18.05 -17.00
C SER A 4 18.29 17.33 -17.25
N GLY A 5 17.94 16.32 -16.45
CA GLY A 5 16.73 15.52 -16.63
C GLY A 5 15.44 16.25 -16.22
N ASN A 6 15.41 16.80 -15.01
CA ASN A 6 14.13 17.22 -14.40
C ASN A 6 13.70 18.65 -14.79
N VAL A 7 14.63 19.55 -15.13
CA VAL A 7 14.32 20.96 -15.46
C VAL A 7 13.32 21.06 -16.63
N GLY A 8 13.45 20.21 -17.65
CA GLY A 8 12.52 20.17 -18.78
C GLY A 8 11.12 19.68 -18.40
N ALA A 9 11.03 18.69 -17.50
CA ALA A 9 9.76 18.20 -16.98
C ALA A 9 9.09 19.25 -16.06
N ALA A 10 9.86 19.91 -15.20
CA ALA A 10 9.38 20.97 -14.32
C ALA A 10 8.80 22.15 -15.13
N PHE A 11 9.49 22.64 -16.16
CA PHE A 11 8.92 23.66 -17.05
C PHE A 11 7.70 23.16 -17.85
N ALA A 12 7.65 21.88 -18.26
CA ALA A 12 6.48 21.33 -18.92
C ALA A 12 5.25 21.27 -17.98
N MET A 13 5.44 20.96 -16.69
CA MET A 13 4.40 21.01 -15.67
C MET A 13 3.90 22.45 -15.43
N VAL A 14 4.81 23.41 -15.29
CA VAL A 14 4.48 24.84 -15.14
C VAL A 14 3.69 25.37 -16.35
N VAL A 15 4.07 25.01 -17.57
CA VAL A 15 3.34 25.41 -18.79
C VAL A 15 1.98 24.69 -18.88
N GLY A 16 1.89 23.44 -18.45
CA GLY A 16 0.63 22.70 -18.39
C GLY A 16 -0.37 23.28 -17.38
N ALA A 17 0.11 23.72 -16.22
CA ALA A 17 -0.70 24.39 -15.20
C ALA A 17 -1.26 25.74 -15.72
N GLY A 18 -0.40 26.63 -16.22
CA GLY A 18 -0.83 27.94 -16.74
C GLY A 18 -1.68 27.88 -18.01
N ALA A 19 -1.57 26.81 -18.80
CA ALA A 19 -2.47 26.56 -19.93
C ALA A 19 -3.93 26.33 -19.48
N ALA A 20 -4.16 25.90 -18.23
CA ALA A 20 -5.50 25.68 -17.71
C ALA A 20 -6.29 27.00 -17.53
N SER A 21 -5.61 28.14 -17.31
CA SER A 21 -6.24 29.47 -17.30
C SER A 21 -6.79 29.84 -18.69
N SER A 22 -6.16 29.37 -19.77
CA SER A 22 -6.72 29.48 -21.13
C SER A 22 -7.93 28.57 -21.35
N ILE A 23 -7.98 27.37 -20.74
CA ILE A 23 -9.14 26.48 -20.77
C ILE A 23 -10.34 27.17 -20.08
N GLY A 24 -10.13 27.76 -18.90
CA GLY A 24 -11.11 28.58 -18.23
C GLY A 24 -11.57 29.79 -19.06
N ALA A 25 -10.61 30.52 -19.62
CA ALA A 25 -10.89 31.69 -20.46
C ALA A 25 -11.72 31.36 -21.71
N ALA A 26 -11.69 30.12 -22.21
CA ALA A 26 -12.48 29.69 -23.36
C ALA A 26 -14.00 29.65 -23.12
N VAL A 27 -14.46 29.70 -21.86
CA VAL A 27 -15.90 29.73 -21.52
C VAL A 27 -16.62 30.94 -22.12
N VAL A 28 -15.92 32.05 -22.45
CA VAL A 28 -16.50 33.19 -23.21
C VAL A 28 -17.06 32.81 -24.58
N PHE A 29 -16.64 31.68 -25.15
CA PHE A 29 -17.23 31.18 -26.40
C PHE A 29 -18.61 30.53 -26.15
N CYS A 30 -18.82 29.92 -24.97
CA CYS A 30 -20.02 29.19 -24.54
C CYS A 30 -20.91 30.00 -23.58
N VAL A 31 -21.22 31.25 -23.95
CA VAL A 31 -21.84 32.30 -23.10
C VAL A 31 -23.08 31.87 -22.29
N HIS A 32 -23.86 30.89 -22.73
CA HIS A 32 -25.03 30.39 -21.99
C HIS A 32 -24.71 29.79 -20.61
N LEU A 33 -23.46 29.43 -20.33
CA LEU A 33 -23.01 28.95 -19.02
C LEU A 33 -22.81 30.08 -17.99
N ALA A 34 -22.74 31.34 -18.44
CA ALA A 34 -22.30 32.46 -17.61
C ALA A 34 -23.40 32.97 -16.66
N SER A 35 -23.35 32.50 -15.41
CA SER A 35 -24.15 33.02 -14.30
C SER A 35 -23.28 33.52 -13.14
N PRO A 36 -23.74 34.52 -12.35
CA PRO A 36 -23.02 34.95 -11.14
C PRO A 36 -22.78 33.82 -10.15
N ARG A 37 -23.72 32.86 -10.04
CA ARG A 37 -23.57 31.66 -9.20
C ARG A 37 -22.46 30.74 -9.68
N LEU A 38 -22.25 30.59 -11.00
CA LEU A 38 -21.11 29.82 -11.52
C LEU A 38 -19.78 30.51 -11.19
N LEU A 39 -19.70 31.85 -11.30
CA LEU A 39 -18.50 32.62 -10.92
C LEU A 39 -18.22 32.48 -9.42
N ALA A 40 -19.23 32.68 -8.58
CA ALA A 40 -19.12 32.54 -7.13
C ALA A 40 -18.68 31.12 -6.70
N SER A 41 -19.31 30.09 -7.28
CA SER A 41 -18.96 28.69 -7.04
C SER A 41 -17.54 28.36 -7.50
N SER A 42 -17.12 28.85 -8.67
CA SER A 42 -15.78 28.60 -9.21
C SER A 42 -14.68 29.22 -8.33
N LEU A 43 -14.87 30.46 -7.88
CA LEU A 43 -13.93 31.14 -6.97
C LEU A 43 -13.88 30.48 -5.59
N GLY A 44 -15.02 30.07 -5.04
CA GLY A 44 -15.08 29.31 -3.79
C GLY A 44 -14.33 27.98 -3.91
N PHE A 45 -14.57 27.23 -4.99
CA PHE A 45 -13.89 25.98 -5.29
C PHE A 45 -12.37 26.15 -5.42
N ALA A 46 -11.90 27.14 -6.18
CA ALA A 46 -10.48 27.44 -6.35
C ALA A 46 -9.78 27.76 -5.01
N ALA A 47 -10.40 28.59 -4.17
CA ALA A 47 -9.87 28.89 -2.84
C ALA A 47 -9.85 27.66 -1.91
N GLY A 48 -10.87 26.79 -2.00
CA GLY A 48 -10.89 25.51 -1.28
C GLY A 48 -9.76 24.57 -1.70
N VAL A 49 -9.50 24.44 -3.00
CA VAL A 49 -8.38 23.69 -3.58
C VAL A 49 -7.04 24.20 -3.03
N MET A 50 -6.77 25.50 -3.14
CA MET A 50 -5.50 26.07 -2.69
C MET A 50 -5.30 26.00 -1.17
N ILE A 51 -6.32 26.34 -0.37
CA ILE A 51 -6.22 26.27 1.09
C ILE A 51 -5.93 24.83 1.53
N TYR A 52 -6.55 23.83 0.91
CA TYR A 52 -6.25 22.43 1.22
C TYR A 52 -4.80 22.08 0.89
N VAL A 53 -4.37 22.31 -0.35
CA VAL A 53 -3.05 21.88 -0.85
C VAL A 53 -1.90 22.56 -0.12
N VAL A 54 -2.05 23.83 0.28
CA VAL A 54 -1.05 24.50 1.10
C VAL A 54 -0.87 23.84 2.46
N PHE A 55 -1.97 23.50 3.14
CA PHE A 55 -1.91 22.92 4.48
C PHE A 55 -1.70 21.40 4.48
N SER A 56 -2.08 20.66 3.44
CA SER A 56 -1.81 19.22 3.33
C SER A 56 -0.39 18.95 2.83
N GLU A 57 0.02 19.58 1.73
CA GLU A 57 1.20 19.22 0.95
C GLU A 57 2.32 20.25 1.17
N ILE A 58 2.15 21.48 0.69
CA ILE A 58 3.27 22.44 0.53
C ILE A 58 3.92 22.81 1.87
N LEU A 59 3.13 23.02 2.93
CA LEU A 59 3.66 23.39 4.24
C LEU A 59 4.10 22.18 5.09
N ASN A 60 3.31 21.11 5.12
CA ASN A 60 3.51 19.96 6.01
C ASN A 60 4.36 18.83 5.41
N VAL A 61 4.34 18.63 4.09
CA VAL A 61 5.16 17.65 3.37
C VAL A 61 6.39 18.33 2.79
N ASP A 62 6.23 19.28 1.87
CA ASP A 62 7.37 19.84 1.12
C ASP A 62 8.28 20.73 1.98
N ALA A 63 7.75 21.77 2.62
CA ALA A 63 8.56 22.71 3.39
C ALA A 63 9.19 22.03 4.62
N MET A 64 8.38 21.38 5.46
CA MET A 64 8.87 20.65 6.63
C MET A 64 9.76 19.46 6.26
N GLY A 65 9.44 18.72 5.20
CA GLY A 65 10.29 17.63 4.68
C GLY A 65 11.64 18.13 4.18
N SER A 66 11.68 19.27 3.50
CA SER A 66 12.92 19.88 3.02
C SER A 66 13.80 20.39 4.18
N PHE A 67 13.20 20.97 5.23
CA PHE A 67 13.95 21.30 6.46
C PHE A 67 14.44 20.05 7.21
N ARG A 68 13.67 18.95 7.24
CA ARG A 68 14.14 17.65 7.76
C ARG A 68 15.33 17.10 6.95
N LYS A 69 15.26 17.14 5.61
CA LYS A 69 16.39 16.80 4.71
C LYS A 69 17.63 17.65 5.01
N ALA A 70 17.46 18.93 5.40
CA ALA A 70 18.51 19.80 5.89
C ALA A 70 19.01 19.48 7.34
N SER A 71 18.74 18.28 7.86
CA SER A 71 19.15 17.80 9.19
C SER A 71 18.60 18.61 10.38
N LEU A 72 17.48 19.31 10.21
CA LEU A 72 16.81 20.05 11.28
C LEU A 72 15.78 19.15 11.99
N SER A 73 15.80 19.17 13.33
CA SER A 73 14.79 18.50 14.17
C SER A 73 13.39 19.06 13.93
N ASP A 74 12.34 18.25 14.05
CA ASP A 74 10.94 18.64 13.81
C ASP A 74 10.52 19.97 14.43
N ALA A 75 10.89 20.20 15.69
CA ALA A 75 10.56 21.44 16.40
C ALA A 75 11.18 22.69 15.76
N TRP A 76 12.30 22.57 15.04
CA TRP A 76 12.91 23.65 14.25
C TRP A 76 12.36 23.68 12.83
N SER A 77 12.16 22.53 12.18
CA SER A 77 11.56 22.44 10.84
C SER A 77 10.15 23.05 10.81
N TYR A 78 9.31 22.74 11.80
CA TYR A 78 8.00 23.37 11.98
C TYR A 78 8.10 24.89 12.22
N ARG A 79 9.01 25.34 13.10
CA ARG A 79 9.21 26.78 13.39
C ARG A 79 9.66 27.55 12.15
N LEU A 80 10.57 26.99 11.37
CA LEU A 80 11.11 27.62 10.16
C LEU A 80 10.10 27.62 9.02
N ALA A 81 9.38 26.52 8.79
CA ALA A 81 8.26 26.49 7.85
C ALA A 81 7.18 27.53 8.23
N THR A 82 6.81 27.61 9.52
CA THR A 82 5.88 28.63 10.04
C THR A 82 6.41 30.05 9.87
N ALA A 83 7.70 30.29 10.10
CA ALA A 83 8.31 31.62 9.93
C ALA A 83 8.38 32.04 8.46
N CYS A 84 8.73 31.12 7.55
CA CYS A 84 8.70 31.35 6.11
C CYS A 84 7.28 31.60 5.60
N PHE A 85 6.29 30.86 6.12
CA PHE A 85 4.86 31.08 5.85
C PHE A 85 4.41 32.49 6.22
N PHE A 86 4.64 32.95 7.46
CA PHE A 86 4.31 34.33 7.82
C PHE A 86 5.16 35.37 7.09
N GLY A 87 6.38 35.02 6.66
CA GLY A 87 7.19 35.83 5.75
C GLY A 87 6.53 36.01 4.37
N GLY A 88 5.97 34.96 3.80
CA GLY A 88 5.22 34.99 2.53
C GLY A 88 3.94 35.82 2.64
N VAL A 89 3.16 35.60 3.72
CA VAL A 89 1.98 36.42 4.05
C VAL A 89 2.33 37.91 4.13
N LEU A 90 3.41 38.26 4.84
CA LEU A 90 3.87 39.64 4.98
C LEU A 90 4.37 40.22 3.65
N ALA A 91 5.09 39.44 2.85
CA ALA A 91 5.58 39.87 1.54
C ALA A 91 4.42 40.21 0.58
N THR A 92 3.38 39.37 0.51
CA THR A 92 2.20 39.66 -0.32
C THR A 92 1.38 40.82 0.22
N ALA A 93 1.26 40.99 1.54
CA ALA A 93 0.60 42.15 2.14
C ALA A 93 1.33 43.47 1.79
N LEU A 94 2.67 43.46 1.76
CA LEU A 94 3.47 44.59 1.29
C LEU A 94 3.34 44.80 -0.23
N LEU A 95 3.27 43.72 -1.01
CA LEU A 95 3.05 43.76 -2.45
C LEU A 95 1.68 44.37 -2.80
N ASP A 96 0.60 43.97 -2.12
CA ASP A 96 -0.74 44.56 -2.26
C ASP A 96 -0.71 46.07 -1.99
N VAL A 97 -0.05 46.51 -0.91
CA VAL A 97 0.12 47.95 -0.63
C VAL A 97 0.87 48.67 -1.76
N VAL A 98 1.88 48.05 -2.37
CA VAL A 98 2.61 48.61 -3.52
C VAL A 98 1.74 48.65 -4.78
N VAL A 99 1.03 47.55 -5.11
CA VAL A 99 0.11 47.48 -6.25
C VAL A 99 -1.02 48.51 -6.08
N HIS A 100 -1.64 48.59 -4.91
CA HIS A 100 -2.67 49.58 -4.59
C HIS A 100 -2.13 51.02 -4.70
N ARG A 101 -0.89 51.30 -4.26
CA ARG A 101 -0.21 52.58 -4.48
C ARG A 101 -0.01 52.88 -5.97
N ILE A 102 0.42 51.90 -6.78
CA ILE A 102 0.59 52.04 -8.23
C ILE A 102 -0.75 52.30 -8.92
N MET A 103 -1.82 51.57 -8.57
CA MET A 103 -3.16 51.78 -9.13
C MET A 103 -3.75 53.15 -8.74
N LEU A 104 -3.53 53.61 -7.50
CA LEU A 104 -3.87 54.97 -7.09
C LEU A 104 -3.05 56.05 -7.82
N LEU A 105 -1.78 55.79 -8.15
CA LEU A 105 -0.95 56.69 -8.95
C LEU A 105 -1.39 56.73 -10.42
N ALA A 106 -1.71 55.58 -11.02
CA ALA A 106 -2.30 55.50 -12.36
C ALA A 106 -3.64 56.24 -12.43
N ALA A 107 -4.55 56.00 -11.48
CA ALA A 107 -5.82 56.71 -11.36
C ALA A 107 -5.64 58.23 -11.16
N LYS A 108 -4.64 58.66 -10.36
CA LYS A 108 -4.28 60.08 -10.23
C LYS A 108 -3.73 60.66 -11.53
N HIS A 109 -2.86 59.94 -12.24
CA HIS A 109 -2.31 60.37 -13.54
C HIS A 109 -3.42 60.52 -14.58
N GLN A 110 -4.34 59.57 -14.65
CA GLN A 110 -5.48 59.60 -15.56
C GLN A 110 -6.47 60.73 -15.22
N ARG A 111 -6.75 60.97 -13.93
CA ARG A 111 -7.52 62.15 -13.49
C ARG A 111 -6.81 63.47 -13.83
N ARG A 112 -5.48 63.53 -13.71
CA ARG A 112 -4.68 64.72 -14.08
C ARG A 112 -4.74 64.98 -15.58
N HIS A 113 -4.62 63.93 -16.39
CA HIS A 113 -4.73 63.99 -17.86
C HIS A 113 -6.13 64.42 -18.33
N LYS A 114 -7.19 63.98 -17.63
CA LYS A 114 -8.58 64.40 -17.88
C LYS A 114 -8.84 65.87 -17.47
N ARG A 115 -8.05 66.40 -16.53
CA ARG A 115 -8.09 67.80 -16.08
C ARG A 115 -7.32 68.73 -17.01
N THR A 116 -6.17 68.29 -17.56
CA THR A 116 -5.45 69.05 -18.59
C THR A 116 -6.19 69.07 -19.93
N SER A 117 -6.94 68.03 -20.28
CA SER A 117 -7.85 68.06 -21.44
C SER A 117 -9.12 68.90 -21.22
N SER A 118 -9.43 69.30 -19.98
CA SER A 118 -10.57 70.15 -19.64
C SER A 118 -10.17 71.58 -19.25
N GLN A 119 -8.95 72.01 -19.60
CA GLN A 119 -8.45 73.38 -19.45
C GLN A 119 -7.84 73.88 -20.79
N GLY A 120 -8.30 73.33 -21.91
CA GLY A 120 -7.81 73.59 -23.27
C GLY A 120 -8.86 74.09 -24.27
N SER A 121 -10.02 74.55 -23.77
CA SER A 121 -11.10 75.19 -24.52
C SER A 121 -12.02 75.92 -23.53
N SER A 122 -12.02 77.26 -23.53
CA SER A 122 -13.11 78.10 -24.07
C SER A 122 -14.24 78.37 -23.04
N ASP A 123 -14.57 79.60 -22.63
CA ASP A 123 -14.13 80.95 -23.09
C ASP A 123 -14.14 81.99 -21.93
N ASP A 124 -14.06 83.29 -22.27
CA ASP A 124 -13.99 84.47 -21.40
C ASP A 124 -15.04 84.55 -20.27
N ASP A 125 -14.65 85.25 -19.19
CA ASP A 125 -15.50 85.59 -18.05
C ASP A 125 -16.27 86.92 -18.31
N GLY A 126 -17.52 86.98 -17.84
CA GLY A 126 -18.54 87.92 -18.31
C GLY A 126 -19.45 88.47 -17.22
N SER A 127 -18.87 89.22 -16.28
CA SER A 127 -19.53 90.06 -15.25
C SER A 127 -20.39 89.40 -14.16
N GLU A 128 -19.92 89.58 -12.91
CA GLU A 128 -20.67 89.99 -11.71
C GLU A 128 -21.82 89.14 -11.12
N GLY A 129 -21.69 88.83 -9.81
CA GLY A 129 -22.62 89.46 -8.86
C GLY A 129 -23.38 88.59 -7.84
N ALA A 130 -22.75 88.29 -6.69
CA ALA A 130 -23.38 87.92 -5.40
C ALA A 130 -24.23 86.62 -5.33
N GLY A 131 -24.47 86.01 -4.16
CA GLY A 131 -23.97 86.29 -2.81
C GLY A 131 -24.69 85.43 -1.73
N LEU A 132 -24.29 85.60 -0.46
CA LEU A 132 -24.75 84.89 0.75
C LEU A 132 -24.24 83.43 0.87
N MET A 133 -23.32 83.07 1.78
CA MET A 133 -23.35 83.04 3.28
C MET A 133 -24.08 81.80 3.84
N MET A 134 -23.61 81.10 4.89
CA MET A 134 -22.41 81.26 5.74
C MET A 134 -22.04 79.91 6.44
N GLN A 135 -20.75 79.74 6.77
CA GLN A 135 -20.15 78.99 7.91
C GLN A 135 -20.68 77.62 8.41
N GLY A 136 -19.75 76.72 8.77
CA GLY A 136 -20.03 75.55 9.61
C GLY A 136 -19.02 74.41 9.52
N ALA A 137 -17.83 74.56 10.12
CA ALA A 137 -16.81 73.49 10.20
C ALA A 137 -16.59 73.05 11.66
N VAL A 138 -16.27 71.76 11.87
CA VAL A 138 -15.46 71.19 12.96
C VAL A 138 -15.22 69.69 12.67
N SER A 139 -14.22 69.07 13.31
CA SER A 139 -13.75 67.71 13.03
C SER A 139 -13.80 66.76 14.24
N SER A 140 -13.64 65.47 13.92
CA SER A 140 -12.99 64.40 14.73
C SER A 140 -13.63 63.89 16.04
N ASP A 141 -13.77 62.55 16.06
CA ASP A 141 -13.70 61.59 17.16
C ASP A 141 -14.94 61.23 18.01
N ALA A 142 -14.89 59.99 18.53
CA ALA A 142 -15.79 59.26 19.44
C ALA A 142 -17.11 58.63 18.89
N LEU A 143 -17.20 57.30 19.06
CA LEU A 143 -18.42 56.51 19.32
C LEU A 143 -18.81 56.67 20.82
N PRO A 144 -20.05 56.40 21.31
CA PRO A 144 -21.04 55.43 20.78
C PRO A 144 -22.53 55.92 20.78
N ALA A 145 -23.49 54.97 20.80
CA ALA A 145 -24.96 55.16 20.77
C ALA A 145 -25.55 55.75 22.11
N ILE A 146 -26.85 56.08 22.29
CA ILE A 146 -28.09 55.27 22.15
C ILE A 146 -29.36 56.19 22.07
N ALA A 147 -30.30 55.86 21.15
CA ALA A 147 -31.76 56.19 21.10
C ALA A 147 -32.24 57.67 21.24
N GLU A 148 -33.48 58.09 20.93
CA GLU A 148 -34.68 57.44 20.36
C GLU A 148 -35.46 58.44 19.45
N GLU A 149 -36.74 58.18 19.14
CA GLU A 149 -37.64 58.88 18.20
C GLU A 149 -37.27 58.75 16.70
N CYS A 150 -38.22 58.62 15.75
CA CYS A 150 -39.66 58.90 15.83
C CYS A 150 -40.53 57.72 15.36
N GLN A 151 -41.47 57.27 16.21
CA GLN A 151 -42.57 56.40 15.79
C GLN A 151 -43.69 57.22 15.15
N ARG A 152 -44.06 56.92 13.90
CA ARG A 152 -45.29 57.46 13.27
C ARG A 152 -46.08 56.45 12.43
N CYS A 153 -46.36 55.30 13.05
CA CYS A 153 -47.61 54.56 12.84
C CYS A 153 -48.16 54.12 14.21
N GLY A 154 -49.48 54.08 14.34
CA GLY A 154 -50.16 54.16 15.64
C GLY A 154 -50.12 52.90 16.52
N CYS A 155 -50.27 53.12 17.82
CA CYS A 155 -50.54 52.11 18.85
C CYS A 155 -51.76 51.24 18.49
N ILE A 156 -51.89 49.99 18.97
CA ILE A 156 -52.21 49.57 20.35
C ILE A 156 -51.97 48.04 20.41
N THR A 157 -51.44 47.33 21.42
CA THR A 157 -50.72 47.53 22.72
C THR A 157 -50.10 46.14 23.10
N LYS A 158 -49.49 45.75 24.23
CA LYS A 158 -49.06 46.22 25.60
C LYS A 158 -48.10 45.10 26.12
N SER A 159 -47.21 45.20 27.11
CA SER A 159 -46.38 46.27 27.69
C SER A 159 -45.52 45.68 28.84
N CYS A 160 -44.23 46.04 28.93
CA CYS A 160 -43.35 45.86 30.12
C CYS A 160 -42.99 44.40 30.52
N SER A 161 -41.92 44.12 31.30
CA SER A 161 -40.58 44.74 31.48
C SER A 161 -39.72 43.83 32.39
N GLY A 162 -38.40 43.76 32.20
CA GLY A 162 -37.51 42.99 33.09
C GLY A 162 -36.02 43.20 32.77
N LYS A 163 -35.16 43.26 33.80
CA LYS A 163 -33.72 43.60 33.67
C LYS A 163 -32.80 42.39 33.83
N CYS A 164 -31.56 42.54 33.33
CA CYS A 164 -30.47 41.58 33.41
C CYS A 164 -30.00 41.29 34.84
N GLY A 165 -29.38 40.11 35.01
CA GLY A 165 -28.48 39.75 36.10
C GLY A 165 -27.62 38.57 35.62
N ALA A 166 -26.33 38.55 35.96
CA ALA A 166 -25.40 37.50 35.52
C ALA A 166 -24.77 36.82 36.74
N GLN A 167 -24.52 35.51 36.65
CA GLN A 167 -23.40 34.83 37.32
C GLN A 167 -23.23 33.38 36.84
N ASP A 168 -21.97 32.94 36.86
CA ASP A 168 -21.44 31.61 37.19
C ASP A 168 -21.99 30.33 36.52
N VAL A 169 -21.18 29.83 35.56
CA VAL A 169 -20.37 28.60 35.66
C VAL A 169 -21.02 27.26 36.08
N GLU A 170 -20.66 26.23 35.28
CA GLU A 170 -20.62 24.78 35.54
C GLU A 170 -21.80 23.83 35.19
N MET A 171 -21.33 22.61 34.90
CA MET A 171 -21.94 21.35 34.45
C MET A 171 -23.34 20.95 34.96
N GLY A 172 -24.10 20.27 34.09
CA GLY A 172 -25.24 19.43 34.47
C GLY A 172 -25.91 18.75 33.26
N ASN A 173 -25.80 17.43 33.13
CA ASN A 173 -26.31 16.65 31.99
C ASN A 173 -27.39 15.62 32.42
N VAL A 174 -28.22 15.18 31.47
CA VAL A 174 -29.18 14.04 31.52
C VAL A 174 -30.47 14.25 32.35
N GLY A 175 -31.66 13.83 31.85
CA GLY A 175 -32.90 13.92 32.64
C GLY A 175 -34.24 13.28 32.19
N ALA A 176 -34.43 12.78 30.96
CA ALA A 176 -35.69 12.13 30.48
C ALA A 176 -36.97 13.04 30.47
N ALA A 177 -38.19 12.67 30.05
CA ALA A 177 -38.74 11.36 29.63
C ALA A 177 -39.94 11.44 28.63
N SER A 178 -40.23 10.28 28.00
CA SER A 178 -41.54 9.74 27.55
C SER A 178 -42.32 10.28 26.32
N ARG A 179 -42.75 9.27 25.52
CA ARG A 179 -43.73 9.20 24.39
C ARG A 179 -45.18 8.98 24.94
N PRO A 180 -46.31 8.80 24.17
CA PRO A 180 -46.41 8.13 22.86
C PRO A 180 -47.58 8.48 21.87
N ALA A 181 -47.63 7.70 20.76
CA ALA A 181 -48.82 7.29 19.97
C ALA A 181 -49.51 8.33 19.06
N CYS A 182 -50.15 7.98 17.92
CA CYS A 182 -50.21 6.72 17.15
C CYS A 182 -50.58 6.99 15.67
N CYS A 183 -50.48 5.97 14.80
CA CYS A 183 -50.92 6.03 13.40
C CYS A 183 -52.04 4.99 13.12
N SER A 184 -53.04 5.36 12.30
CA SER A 184 -53.99 4.42 11.68
C SER A 184 -54.76 5.05 10.51
N SER A 185 -54.71 4.41 9.34
CA SER A 185 -55.58 4.60 8.16
C SER A 185 -56.71 3.53 8.20
N PRO A 186 -57.62 3.32 7.18
CA PRO A 186 -57.63 3.81 5.80
C PRO A 186 -59.02 4.16 5.19
N GLU A 187 -59.06 4.22 3.84
CA GLU A 187 -60.19 4.11 2.92
C GLU A 187 -61.14 5.31 2.71
N ALA A 188 -61.89 5.28 1.59
CA ALA A 188 -62.32 6.45 0.85
C ALA A 188 -63.75 6.36 0.28
N CYS A 189 -64.37 7.52 0.03
CA CYS A 189 -65.65 7.61 -0.67
C CYS A 189 -65.77 8.92 -1.49
N CYS A 190 -65.48 8.86 -2.79
CA CYS A 190 -65.59 10.00 -3.69
C CYS A 190 -66.99 10.11 -4.31
N ARG A 191 -67.67 11.26 -4.18
CA ARG A 191 -68.80 11.65 -5.03
C ARG A 191 -68.88 13.17 -5.28
N GLY A 192 -68.75 13.57 -6.54
CA GLY A 192 -69.54 14.68 -7.09
C GLY A 192 -68.95 16.10 -7.14
N ASN A 193 -67.89 16.35 -7.93
CA ASN A 193 -67.72 17.63 -8.61
C ASN A 193 -66.91 17.48 -9.93
N PRO A 194 -67.47 17.79 -11.12
CA PRO A 194 -66.76 17.66 -12.40
C PRO A 194 -65.98 18.95 -12.76
N ASN A 195 -64.78 18.92 -13.33
CA ASN A 195 -63.95 17.79 -13.79
C ASN A 195 -62.61 17.76 -13.03
N CYS A 196 -62.52 17.03 -11.91
CA CYS A 196 -61.24 16.71 -11.30
C CYS A 196 -60.68 15.40 -11.88
N CYS A 197 -59.53 15.47 -12.55
CA CYS A 197 -58.75 14.30 -12.98
C CYS A 197 -57.40 14.25 -12.26
N GLY A 198 -57.43 13.85 -10.98
CA GLY A 198 -56.41 12.91 -10.50
C GLY A 198 -56.93 11.48 -10.73
N ALA A 199 -56.14 10.42 -10.56
CA ALA A 199 -54.69 10.31 -10.30
C ALA A 199 -54.31 8.82 -10.47
N CYS A 200 -53.00 8.50 -10.43
CA CYS A 200 -52.47 7.13 -10.21
C CYS A 200 -52.79 6.11 -11.34
N CYS A 201 -52.03 5.04 -11.56
CA CYS A 201 -51.14 4.29 -10.67
C CYS A 201 -49.87 3.79 -11.38
N ASP A 202 -49.11 2.99 -10.63
CA ASP A 202 -48.00 2.09 -10.96
C ASP A 202 -47.91 1.55 -12.41
N GLY A 203 -46.69 1.27 -12.87
CA GLY A 203 -46.46 0.37 -14.00
C GLY A 203 -45.28 0.74 -14.91
N ASP A 204 -44.33 -0.18 -14.95
CA ASP A 204 -43.26 -0.41 -15.93
C ASP A 204 -43.31 0.20 -17.35
N VAL A 205 -42.09 0.46 -17.84
CA VAL A 205 -41.60 0.18 -19.22
C VAL A 205 -42.32 0.84 -20.43
N ASN A 206 -41.53 1.68 -21.13
CA ASN A 206 -41.56 1.97 -22.57
C ASN A 206 -42.90 1.92 -23.32
N CYS A 207 -43.41 3.09 -23.74
CA CYS A 207 -43.92 3.21 -25.10
C CYS A 207 -43.70 4.61 -25.69
N CYS A 208 -43.46 4.68 -27.00
CA CYS A 208 -43.00 5.88 -27.72
C CYS A 208 -44.07 6.97 -27.88
N GLY A 209 -43.62 8.20 -28.25
CA GLY A 209 -44.50 9.26 -28.79
C GLY A 209 -44.92 8.98 -30.27
N PRO A 210 -45.23 10.00 -31.13
CA PRO A 210 -44.90 11.43 -30.97
C PRO A 210 -45.95 12.48 -31.46
N THR A 211 -45.59 13.77 -31.34
CA THR A 211 -45.97 14.93 -32.20
C THR A 211 -47.40 15.54 -32.27
N ALA A 212 -47.43 16.87 -32.09
CA ALA A 212 -48.11 17.91 -32.92
C ALA A 212 -49.55 18.45 -32.64
N LEU A 213 -49.60 19.73 -32.18
CA LEU A 213 -50.33 20.91 -32.76
C LEU A 213 -51.90 20.92 -32.86
N PRO A 214 -52.58 22.08 -33.10
CA PRO A 214 -52.36 23.48 -32.66
C PRO A 214 -53.67 24.26 -32.26
N CYS A 215 -53.55 25.59 -32.08
CA CYS A 215 -54.60 26.65 -32.28
C CYS A 215 -55.72 26.87 -31.21
N SER A 216 -56.31 28.07 -31.05
CA SER A 216 -55.87 29.45 -31.40
C SER A 216 -56.81 30.58 -30.90
N THR A 217 -56.23 31.67 -30.37
CA THR A 217 -56.72 33.08 -30.35
C THR A 217 -55.53 34.00 -29.96
N GLY A 218 -55.49 35.32 -30.21
CA GLY A 218 -56.35 36.20 -31.03
C GLY A 218 -56.95 37.39 -30.26
N ALA A 219 -56.83 38.67 -30.67
CA ALA A 219 -56.05 39.27 -31.76
C ALA A 219 -55.90 40.81 -31.60
N GLY A 220 -54.90 41.43 -32.25
CA GLY A 220 -54.67 42.89 -32.36
C GLY A 220 -53.55 43.42 -31.45
N GLY A 221 -52.63 44.30 -31.86
CA GLY A 221 -52.40 45.02 -33.13
C GLY A 221 -51.70 46.36 -32.81
N ALA A 222 -50.72 46.88 -33.55
CA ALA A 222 -50.26 46.60 -34.92
C ALA A 222 -48.71 46.53 -35.03
N SER A 223 -48.19 46.26 -36.23
CA SER A 223 -46.77 46.03 -36.54
C SER A 223 -46.04 47.25 -37.10
N VAL A 224 -44.71 47.27 -36.92
CA VAL A 224 -43.76 47.99 -37.78
C VAL A 224 -42.62 47.02 -38.11
N ASP A 225 -42.51 46.62 -39.37
CA ASP A 225 -41.42 45.77 -39.84
C ASP A 225 -40.17 46.61 -40.14
N VAL A 226 -39.01 46.17 -39.63
CA VAL A 226 -37.69 46.66 -40.05
C VAL A 226 -36.78 45.46 -40.31
N LEU A 227 -36.20 45.42 -41.51
CA LEU A 227 -35.34 44.32 -41.98
C LEU A 227 -33.94 44.36 -41.32
N PRO A 228 -33.21 43.22 -41.26
CA PRO A 228 -32.05 43.07 -40.41
C PRO A 228 -30.80 43.81 -40.93
N GLY A 229 -30.01 44.40 -40.02
CA GLY A 229 -28.68 44.92 -40.35
C GLY A 229 -27.92 45.67 -39.24
N THR A 230 -28.59 46.47 -38.41
CA THR A 230 -27.89 47.50 -37.58
C THR A 230 -27.92 47.28 -36.06
N ALA A 231 -28.92 46.57 -35.53
CA ALA A 231 -29.25 46.58 -34.10
C ALA A 231 -28.10 46.20 -33.15
N THR A 232 -27.18 45.31 -33.53
CA THR A 232 -26.03 44.95 -32.69
C THR A 232 -25.02 46.08 -32.48
N ALA A 233 -24.89 47.04 -33.40
CA ALA A 233 -23.97 48.15 -33.24
C ALA A 233 -24.54 49.22 -32.29
N GLU A 234 -25.83 49.54 -32.42
CA GLU A 234 -26.50 50.54 -31.61
C GLU A 234 -26.73 50.05 -30.17
N VAL A 235 -27.06 48.76 -29.98
CA VAL A 235 -27.11 48.16 -28.63
C VAL A 235 -25.71 48.13 -27.97
N LEU A 236 -24.63 47.88 -28.73
CA LEU A 236 -23.27 48.02 -28.18
C LEU A 236 -22.94 49.47 -27.81
N ALA A 237 -23.36 50.46 -28.62
CA ALA A 237 -23.12 51.88 -28.35
C ALA A 237 -23.90 52.38 -27.12
N VAL A 238 -25.12 51.87 -26.90
CA VAL A 238 -25.90 52.14 -25.68
C VAL A 238 -25.25 51.49 -24.46
N LEU A 239 -24.80 50.23 -24.56
CA LEU A 239 -24.03 49.59 -23.47
C LEU A 239 -22.70 50.29 -23.19
N GLN A 240 -22.02 50.84 -24.19
CA GLN A 240 -20.74 51.54 -24.04
C GLN A 240 -20.87 52.99 -23.55
N SER A 241 -22.08 53.57 -23.56
CA SER A 241 -22.33 54.92 -23.02
C SER A 241 -22.78 54.92 -21.54
N ASP A 242 -23.11 53.75 -20.97
CA ASP A 242 -23.33 53.59 -19.53
C ASP A 242 -21.99 53.69 -18.73
N PRO A 243 -21.89 54.58 -17.72
CA PRO A 243 -20.77 54.61 -16.78
C PRO A 243 -20.41 53.24 -16.17
N HIS A 244 -21.40 52.38 -15.92
CA HIS A 244 -21.23 51.06 -15.31
C HIS A 244 -20.35 50.13 -16.16
N THR A 245 -20.45 50.20 -17.49
CA THR A 245 -19.67 49.37 -18.43
C THR A 245 -18.19 49.76 -18.45
N GLN A 246 -17.86 51.04 -18.27
CA GLN A 246 -16.45 51.45 -18.13
C GLN A 246 -15.83 50.96 -16.82
N ASP A 247 -16.61 50.91 -15.73
CA ASP A 247 -16.13 50.40 -14.45
C ASP A 247 -16.05 48.85 -14.45
N LEU A 248 -16.93 48.14 -15.17
CA LEU A 248 -16.76 46.71 -15.45
C LEU A 248 -15.49 46.41 -16.26
N LEU A 249 -15.15 47.23 -17.27
CA LEU A 249 -13.90 47.05 -18.03
C LEU A 249 -12.66 47.33 -17.17
N ARG A 250 -12.71 48.38 -16.33
CA ARG A 250 -11.66 48.66 -15.35
C ARG A 250 -11.50 47.52 -14.35
N MET A 251 -12.61 47.01 -13.80
CA MET A 251 -12.63 45.88 -12.88
C MET A 251 -11.98 44.65 -13.52
N GLY A 252 -12.41 44.26 -14.73
CA GLY A 252 -11.84 43.11 -15.45
C GLY A 252 -10.33 43.25 -15.69
N ILE A 253 -9.87 44.41 -16.16
CA ILE A 253 -8.43 44.66 -16.41
C ILE A 253 -7.63 44.67 -15.09
N LEU A 254 -8.16 45.30 -14.03
CA LEU A 254 -7.50 45.34 -12.72
C LEU A 254 -7.42 43.94 -12.09
N THR A 255 -8.49 43.15 -12.16
CA THR A 255 -8.54 41.75 -11.70
C THR A 255 -7.60 40.87 -12.51
N GLY A 256 -7.57 41.02 -13.84
CA GLY A 256 -6.61 40.31 -14.70
C GLY A 256 -5.15 40.63 -14.35
N CYS A 257 -4.82 41.90 -14.09
CA CYS A 257 -3.48 42.27 -13.62
C CYS A 257 -3.15 41.78 -12.20
N ALA A 258 -4.14 41.67 -11.31
CA ALA A 258 -3.94 41.15 -9.96
C ALA A 258 -3.70 39.63 -9.98
N ILE A 259 -4.51 38.88 -10.74
CA ILE A 259 -4.37 37.44 -10.92
C ILE A 259 -3.05 37.12 -11.64
N ALA A 260 -2.69 37.83 -12.72
CA ALA A 260 -1.36 37.68 -13.36
C ALA A 260 -0.15 37.95 -12.44
N ILE A 261 -0.33 38.56 -11.26
CA ILE A 261 0.71 38.68 -10.22
C ILE A 261 0.62 37.51 -9.22
N HIS A 262 -0.56 36.94 -8.99
CA HIS A 262 -0.81 35.78 -8.14
C HIS A 262 -0.21 34.48 -8.69
N ASN A 263 -0.34 34.20 -9.99
CA ASN A 263 0.12 32.91 -10.54
C ASN A 263 1.67 32.83 -10.66
N ILE A 264 2.42 33.92 -10.43
CA ILE A 264 3.90 33.88 -10.35
C ILE A 264 4.37 32.98 -9.18
N PRO A 265 3.90 33.17 -7.92
CA PRO A 265 4.05 32.22 -6.82
C PRO A 265 3.72 30.75 -7.15
N GLU A 266 2.80 30.50 -8.08
CA GLU A 266 2.25 29.15 -8.37
C GLU A 266 3.09 28.42 -9.41
N GLY A 267 3.57 29.12 -10.43
CA GLY A 267 4.61 28.62 -11.32
C GLY A 267 5.92 28.38 -10.58
N LEU A 268 6.22 29.21 -9.56
CA LEU A 268 7.32 28.97 -8.62
C LEU A 268 7.06 27.69 -7.80
N ALA A 269 5.87 27.53 -7.21
CA ALA A 269 5.47 26.33 -6.47
C ALA A 269 5.64 25.05 -7.30
N THR A 270 5.10 25.06 -8.52
CA THR A 270 5.10 23.93 -9.46
C THR A 270 6.52 23.54 -9.86
N PHE A 271 7.37 24.53 -10.20
CA PHE A 271 8.75 24.28 -10.60
C PHE A 271 9.59 23.72 -9.45
N VAL A 272 9.51 24.36 -8.27
CA VAL A 272 10.26 23.99 -7.07
C VAL A 272 9.80 22.62 -6.56
N GLY A 273 8.49 22.33 -6.65
CA GLY A 273 7.90 21.01 -6.44
C GLY A 273 8.53 19.95 -7.35
N ALA A 274 8.43 20.12 -8.67
CA ALA A 274 8.89 19.14 -9.65
C ALA A 274 10.41 18.90 -9.64
N MET A 275 11.20 19.86 -9.15
CA MET A 275 12.63 19.74 -8.91
C MET A 275 12.98 19.01 -7.60
N ASN A 276 12.19 19.17 -6.53
CA ASN A 276 12.36 18.45 -5.24
C ASN A 276 11.90 16.99 -5.35
N ASP A 277 10.74 16.77 -5.95
CA ASP A 277 10.16 15.45 -6.25
C ASP A 277 9.19 15.59 -7.44
N THR A 278 9.44 14.88 -8.54
CA THR A 278 8.66 15.01 -9.77
C THR A 278 7.23 14.45 -9.65
N LYS A 279 6.92 13.59 -8.67
CA LYS A 279 5.54 13.16 -8.37
C LYS A 279 4.80 14.18 -7.51
N ALA A 280 5.43 14.68 -6.45
CA ALA A 280 4.83 15.75 -5.63
C ALA A 280 4.59 17.02 -6.49
N GLY A 281 5.58 17.41 -7.30
CA GLY A 281 5.44 18.46 -8.29
C GLY A 281 4.33 18.21 -9.32
N GLY A 282 4.12 16.96 -9.74
CA GLY A 282 2.98 16.58 -10.59
C GLY A 282 1.62 16.73 -9.90
N SER A 283 1.54 16.40 -8.61
CA SER A 283 0.35 16.62 -7.76
C SER A 283 0.04 18.12 -7.60
N ILE A 284 1.07 18.91 -7.30
CA ILE A 284 1.01 20.38 -7.19
C ILE A 284 0.60 21.01 -8.53
N ALA A 285 1.19 20.58 -9.65
CA ALA A 285 0.83 21.03 -11.00
C ALA A 285 -0.64 20.74 -11.34
N ALA A 286 -1.13 19.55 -10.97
CA ALA A 286 -2.53 19.17 -11.19
C ALA A 286 -3.49 20.01 -10.32
N ALA A 287 -3.12 20.28 -9.06
CA ALA A 287 -3.90 21.16 -8.19
C ALA A 287 -4.01 22.59 -8.74
N ILE A 288 -2.89 23.15 -9.20
CA ILE A 288 -2.83 24.52 -9.75
C ILE A 288 -3.60 24.60 -11.07
N ALA A 289 -3.45 23.60 -11.95
CA ALA A 289 -4.29 23.48 -13.15
C ALA A 289 -5.79 23.44 -12.84
N ILE A 290 -6.20 22.81 -11.74
CA ILE A 290 -7.60 22.72 -11.30
C ILE A 290 -8.14 24.08 -10.81
N HIS A 291 -7.34 24.90 -10.09
CA HIS A 291 -7.79 26.23 -9.66
C HIS A 291 -7.73 27.29 -10.77
N ASN A 292 -6.78 27.15 -11.70
CA ASN A 292 -6.57 28.06 -12.82
C ASN A 292 -7.77 28.17 -13.77
N ILE A 293 -8.56 27.09 -13.92
CA ILE A 293 -9.76 27.08 -14.75
C ILE A 293 -10.80 28.11 -14.24
N PRO A 294 -11.23 28.07 -12.96
CA PRO A 294 -11.96 29.16 -12.32
C PRO A 294 -11.42 30.59 -12.57
N GLU A 295 -10.12 30.80 -12.40
CA GLU A 295 -9.52 32.14 -12.56
C GLU A 295 -9.61 32.66 -14.00
N GLY A 296 -9.32 31.79 -14.97
CA GLY A 296 -9.47 32.09 -16.40
C GLY A 296 -10.89 32.53 -16.77
N ILE A 297 -11.91 31.89 -16.20
CA ILE A 297 -13.32 32.31 -16.35
C ILE A 297 -13.54 33.69 -15.73
N CYS A 298 -13.03 33.92 -14.52
CA CYS A 298 -13.28 35.14 -13.75
C CYS A 298 -12.60 36.39 -14.32
N VAL A 299 -11.49 36.26 -15.04
CA VAL A 299 -10.88 37.36 -15.82
C VAL A 299 -11.59 37.55 -17.17
N ALA A 300 -11.85 36.45 -17.89
CA ALA A 300 -12.35 36.53 -19.26
C ALA A 300 -13.81 37.02 -19.34
N MET A 301 -14.66 36.64 -18.38
CA MET A 301 -16.10 36.94 -18.42
C MET A 301 -16.44 38.44 -18.23
N PRO A 302 -15.92 39.18 -17.21
CA PRO A 302 -16.18 40.61 -17.09
C PRO A 302 -15.66 41.42 -18.28
N ILE A 303 -14.51 41.04 -18.83
CA ILE A 303 -13.92 41.69 -20.02
C ILE A 303 -14.75 41.39 -21.27
N TYR A 304 -15.29 40.18 -21.41
CA TYR A 304 -16.27 39.87 -22.46
C TYR A 304 -17.52 40.76 -22.33
N TYR A 305 -18.16 40.79 -21.16
CA TYR A 305 -19.37 41.61 -20.94
C TYR A 305 -19.13 43.11 -21.18
N ALA A 306 -17.98 43.64 -20.76
CA ALA A 306 -17.67 45.06 -20.91
C ALA A 306 -17.16 45.48 -22.30
N THR A 307 -16.74 44.54 -23.16
CA THR A 307 -16.22 44.84 -24.51
C THR A 307 -17.05 44.25 -25.66
N GLY A 308 -17.97 43.34 -25.38
CA GLY A 308 -18.67 42.50 -26.37
C GLY A 308 -17.76 41.52 -27.11
N SER A 309 -16.45 41.50 -26.85
CA SER A 309 -15.47 40.79 -27.67
C SER A 309 -14.97 39.52 -26.97
N LYS A 310 -15.46 38.37 -27.44
CA LYS A 310 -15.04 37.04 -26.95
C LYS A 310 -13.51 36.87 -27.02
N LEU A 311 -12.88 37.32 -28.10
CA LEU A 311 -11.44 37.27 -28.27
C LEU A 311 -10.69 38.11 -27.22
N LYS A 312 -11.18 39.31 -26.87
CA LYS A 312 -10.55 40.11 -25.80
C LYS A 312 -10.67 39.44 -24.43
N GLY A 313 -11.84 38.89 -24.09
CA GLY A 313 -12.02 38.10 -22.87
C GLY A 313 -11.05 36.92 -22.81
N PHE A 314 -11.01 36.10 -23.86
CA PHE A 314 -10.12 34.95 -23.97
C PHE A 314 -8.64 35.32 -23.86
N MET A 315 -8.20 36.38 -24.55
CA MET A 315 -6.81 36.86 -24.50
C MET A 315 -6.41 37.32 -23.11
N TRP A 316 -7.27 38.07 -22.40
CA TRP A 316 -6.96 38.53 -21.04
C TRP A 316 -6.96 37.41 -20.02
N GLY A 317 -7.90 36.45 -20.10
CA GLY A 317 -7.86 35.26 -19.23
C GLY A 317 -6.62 34.41 -19.49
N SER A 318 -6.26 34.20 -20.75
CA SER A 318 -5.01 33.50 -21.13
C SER A 318 -3.74 34.21 -20.69
N LEU A 319 -3.74 35.55 -20.66
CA LEU A 319 -2.57 36.35 -20.27
C LEU A 319 -2.16 36.13 -18.81
N THR A 320 -3.07 35.69 -17.94
CA THR A 320 -2.76 35.40 -16.53
C THR A 320 -1.89 34.16 -16.37
N GLY A 321 -2.26 33.03 -16.98
CA GLY A 321 -1.48 31.77 -16.92
C GLY A 321 -0.08 31.87 -17.56
N PHE A 322 0.19 32.86 -18.41
CA PHE A 322 1.55 33.16 -18.89
C PHE A 322 2.50 33.70 -17.80
N ALA A 323 1.99 34.02 -16.60
CA ALA A 323 2.80 34.42 -15.46
C ALA A 323 3.49 33.23 -14.76
N GLU A 324 2.94 32.01 -14.84
CA GLU A 324 3.52 30.82 -14.22
C GLU A 324 4.90 30.45 -14.80
N PRO A 325 5.14 30.46 -16.12
CA PRO A 325 6.48 30.35 -16.68
C PRO A 325 7.51 31.36 -16.15
N LEU A 326 7.07 32.56 -15.74
CA LEU A 326 7.95 33.55 -15.08
C LEU A 326 8.24 33.14 -13.64
N GLY A 327 7.26 32.59 -12.92
CA GLY A 327 7.42 31.96 -11.61
C GLY A 327 8.42 30.80 -11.63
N GLY A 328 8.28 29.89 -12.59
CA GLY A 328 9.20 28.77 -12.78
C GLY A 328 10.62 29.23 -13.16
N LEU A 329 10.74 30.29 -13.96
CA LEU A 329 12.04 30.90 -14.26
C LEU A 329 12.69 31.55 -13.02
N LEU A 330 11.90 32.19 -12.15
CA LEU A 330 12.39 32.67 -10.85
C LEU A 330 12.85 31.51 -9.96
N GLY A 331 12.12 30.38 -9.94
CA GLY A 331 12.53 29.16 -9.26
C GLY A 331 13.88 28.64 -9.76
N TYR A 332 14.04 28.52 -11.07
CA TYR A 332 15.30 28.12 -11.71
C TYR A 332 16.48 29.07 -11.42
N LEU A 333 16.22 30.37 -11.25
CA LEU A 333 17.25 31.37 -10.94
C LEU A 333 17.59 31.48 -9.43
N VAL A 334 16.71 31.01 -8.55
CA VAL A 334 16.91 31.04 -7.08
C VAL A 334 17.48 29.71 -6.56
N LEU A 335 17.15 28.58 -7.20
CA LEU A 335 17.63 27.25 -6.83
C LEU A 335 19.01 26.91 -7.43
N ASP A 336 20.03 27.73 -7.15
CA ASP A 336 21.41 27.30 -7.43
C ASP A 336 21.82 26.19 -6.44
N GLN A 337 22.27 25.06 -6.99
CA GLN A 337 22.85 23.88 -6.30
C GLN A 337 21.92 22.95 -5.49
N GLU A 338 20.59 22.94 -5.74
CA GLU A 338 19.66 21.89 -5.25
C GLU A 338 19.62 21.70 -3.71
N GLU A 339 20.04 22.72 -2.93
CA GLU A 339 20.15 22.65 -1.47
C GLU A 339 18.80 22.50 -0.74
N PRO A 340 18.58 21.48 0.13
CA PRO A 340 17.32 21.24 0.82
C PRO A 340 16.83 22.41 1.70
N LEU A 341 17.75 23.21 2.23
CA LEU A 341 17.41 24.40 3.01
C LEU A 341 16.70 25.46 2.14
N SER A 342 17.15 25.63 0.89
CA SER A 342 16.56 26.56 -0.08
C SER A 342 15.15 26.13 -0.47
N PHE A 343 14.95 24.83 -0.74
CA PHE A 343 13.63 24.26 -0.96
C PHE A 343 12.67 24.54 0.21
N GLY A 344 13.08 24.25 1.45
CA GLY A 344 12.24 24.48 2.64
C GLY A 344 11.81 25.94 2.82
N ILE A 345 12.74 26.89 2.58
CA ILE A 345 12.45 28.32 2.64
C ILE A 345 11.45 28.73 1.54
N VAL A 346 11.66 28.28 0.29
CA VAL A 346 10.81 28.66 -0.84
C VAL A 346 9.41 28.08 -0.71
N PHE A 347 9.25 26.79 -0.40
CA PHE A 347 7.94 26.18 -0.17
C PHE A 347 7.17 26.86 0.97
N GLY A 348 7.83 27.11 2.10
CA GLY A 348 7.22 27.80 3.23
C GLY A 348 6.76 29.22 2.85
N PHE A 349 7.57 29.96 2.11
CA PHE A 349 7.23 31.31 1.62
C PHE A 349 6.05 31.30 0.63
N VAL A 350 6.06 30.38 -0.34
CA VAL A 350 4.99 30.17 -1.33
C VAL A 350 3.67 29.82 -0.67
N ALA A 351 3.68 28.89 0.30
CA ALA A 351 2.51 28.54 1.11
C ALA A 351 1.86 29.78 1.76
N GLY A 352 2.68 30.68 2.32
CA GLY A 352 2.22 31.95 2.89
C GLY A 352 1.54 32.87 1.88
N ILE A 353 2.08 32.94 0.66
CA ILE A 353 1.53 33.76 -0.42
C ILE A 353 0.14 33.23 -0.85
N MET A 354 0.04 31.94 -1.17
CA MET A 354 -1.18 31.32 -1.69
C MET A 354 -2.35 31.40 -0.70
N VAL A 355 -2.10 31.17 0.60
CA VAL A 355 -3.14 31.34 1.65
C VAL A 355 -3.55 32.80 1.80
N PHE A 356 -2.61 33.76 1.76
CA PHE A 356 -2.97 35.17 1.84
C PHE A 356 -3.93 35.58 0.71
N VAL A 357 -3.62 35.25 -0.55
CA VAL A 357 -4.48 35.66 -1.67
C VAL A 357 -5.82 34.90 -1.68
N SER A 358 -5.84 33.63 -1.27
CA SER A 358 -7.09 32.86 -1.09
C SER A 358 -8.08 33.56 -0.15
N PHE A 359 -7.61 34.07 1.00
CA PHE A 359 -8.43 34.80 1.97
C PHE A 359 -8.68 36.27 1.61
N LYS A 360 -7.74 36.92 0.91
CA LYS A 360 -7.75 38.36 0.64
C LYS A 360 -8.51 38.73 -0.63
N GLU A 361 -8.40 37.93 -1.70
CA GLU A 361 -8.99 38.23 -3.00
C GLU A 361 -10.02 37.18 -3.46
N LEU A 362 -9.73 35.87 -3.38
CA LEU A 362 -10.64 34.85 -3.94
C LEU A 362 -11.95 34.71 -3.15
N LEU A 363 -11.89 34.42 -1.84
CA LEU A 363 -13.09 34.33 -0.99
C LEU A 363 -13.92 35.63 -1.05
N PRO A 364 -13.34 36.82 -0.84
CA PRO A 364 -14.09 38.08 -0.92
C PRO A 364 -14.66 38.37 -2.32
N SER A 365 -14.04 37.88 -3.40
CA SER A 365 -14.59 38.00 -4.75
C SER A 365 -15.72 36.99 -5.01
N ALA A 366 -15.64 35.78 -4.46
CA ALA A 366 -16.75 34.81 -4.50
C ALA A 366 -18.01 35.39 -3.82
N PHE A 367 -17.86 35.94 -2.61
CA PHE A 367 -18.95 36.60 -1.88
C PHE A 367 -19.46 37.90 -2.54
N ARG A 368 -18.71 38.54 -3.46
CA ARG A 368 -19.24 39.65 -4.28
C ARG A 368 -20.22 39.17 -5.36
N PHE A 369 -20.04 37.96 -5.88
CA PHE A 369 -20.96 37.37 -6.87
C PHE A 369 -22.13 36.60 -6.23
N ASP A 370 -22.00 36.20 -4.96
CA ASP A 370 -23.05 35.55 -4.16
C ASP A 370 -23.02 36.04 -2.70
N ALA A 371 -23.54 37.24 -2.46
CA ALA A 371 -23.54 37.90 -1.14
C ALA A 371 -24.49 37.25 -0.12
N ALA A 372 -25.22 36.20 -0.50
CA ALA A 372 -26.12 35.44 0.38
C ALA A 372 -25.54 34.08 0.81
N ASP A 373 -24.33 33.72 0.35
CA ASP A 373 -23.69 32.41 0.55
C ASP A 373 -24.59 31.22 0.19
N ALA A 374 -25.27 31.31 -0.96
CA ALA A 374 -26.06 30.23 -1.50
C ALA A 374 -25.20 29.09 -2.10
N VAL A 375 -23.95 29.38 -2.51
CA VAL A 375 -23.02 28.39 -3.09
C VAL A 375 -21.57 28.49 -2.62
N VAL A 376 -21.09 29.62 -2.08
CA VAL A 376 -19.65 29.88 -1.89
C VAL A 376 -19.03 28.91 -0.88
N SER A 377 -19.52 28.87 0.35
CA SER A 377 -18.98 28.00 1.41
C SER A 377 -19.09 26.52 1.05
N THR A 378 -20.18 26.11 0.39
CA THR A 378 -20.33 24.74 -0.12
C THR A 378 -19.29 24.41 -1.19
N SER A 379 -18.99 25.35 -2.09
CA SER A 379 -17.99 25.15 -3.16
C SER A 379 -16.56 25.11 -2.59
N VAL A 380 -16.25 25.90 -1.55
CA VAL A 380 -14.99 25.79 -0.80
C VAL A 380 -14.81 24.39 -0.23
N LEU A 381 -15.83 23.85 0.46
CA LEU A 381 -15.77 22.50 1.02
C LEU A 381 -15.63 21.41 -0.07
N ILE A 382 -16.29 21.57 -1.22
CA ILE A 382 -16.13 20.67 -2.37
C ILE A 382 -14.71 20.75 -2.94
N GLY A 383 -14.12 21.94 -3.05
CA GLY A 383 -12.72 22.11 -3.48
C GLY A 383 -11.72 21.41 -2.57
N MET A 384 -11.89 21.56 -1.25
CA MET A 384 -11.11 20.85 -0.25
C MET A 384 -11.30 19.32 -0.35
N ALA A 385 -12.54 18.85 -0.52
CA ALA A 385 -12.85 17.43 -0.62
C ALA A 385 -12.30 16.78 -1.90
N VAL A 386 -12.34 17.47 -3.04
CA VAL A 386 -11.77 17.00 -4.30
C VAL A 386 -10.24 16.84 -4.19
N MET A 387 -9.55 17.77 -3.52
CA MET A 387 -8.11 17.63 -3.28
C MET A 387 -7.76 16.55 -2.25
N ALA A 388 -8.55 16.38 -1.20
CA ALA A 388 -8.40 15.27 -0.28
C ALA A 388 -8.51 13.91 -1.01
N LEU A 389 -9.53 13.76 -1.87
CA LEU A 389 -9.78 12.53 -2.62
C LEU A 389 -8.73 12.26 -3.71
N SER A 390 -8.23 13.30 -4.41
CA SER A 390 -7.17 13.11 -5.40
C SER A 390 -5.84 12.68 -4.77
N LEU A 391 -5.45 13.30 -3.65
CA LEU A 391 -4.26 12.89 -2.89
C LEU A 391 -4.41 11.47 -2.29
N MET A 392 -5.62 11.07 -1.88
CA MET A 392 -5.91 9.68 -1.48
C MET A 392 -5.86 8.67 -2.64
N LEU A 393 -6.18 9.08 -3.87
CA LEU A 393 -6.03 8.25 -5.07
C LEU A 393 -4.55 8.07 -5.47
N PHE A 394 -3.69 9.08 -5.25
CA PHE A 394 -2.28 9.03 -5.59
C PHE A 394 -1.37 8.35 -4.54
N THR A 395 -1.85 8.07 -3.33
CA THR A 395 -1.00 7.60 -2.20
C THR A 395 -0.60 6.11 -2.25
N PHE A 396 -1.02 5.35 -3.27
CA PHE A 396 -0.60 3.96 -3.48
C PHE A 396 0.22 3.84 -4.76
N LEU A 397 1.53 3.54 -4.64
CA LEU A 397 2.44 3.49 -5.81
C LEU A 397 2.06 2.41 -6.84
N ASN A 398 1.28 1.42 -6.42
CA ASN A 398 0.71 0.37 -7.27
C ASN A 398 -0.83 0.34 -7.25
N GLY A 399 -1.53 1.38 -6.79
CA GLY A 399 -3.00 1.42 -6.79
C GLY A 399 -3.73 0.32 -6.00
N ASN A 400 -3.07 -0.36 -5.05
CA ASN A 400 -3.52 -1.59 -4.36
C ASN A 400 -3.45 -2.89 -5.21
N ILE A 401 -2.76 -2.90 -6.36
CA ILE A 401 -2.53 -4.11 -7.17
C ILE A 401 -1.81 -5.20 -6.34
N GLY A 402 -2.28 -6.44 -6.44
CA GLY A 402 -1.86 -7.59 -5.66
C GLY A 402 -2.41 -7.64 -4.23
N ARG A 403 -3.14 -6.63 -3.77
CA ARG A 403 -3.63 -6.58 -2.38
C ARG A 403 -4.82 -7.54 -2.20
N GLN A 404 -4.67 -8.49 -1.29
CA GLN A 404 -5.70 -9.45 -0.92
C GLN A 404 -6.26 -9.06 0.45
N THR A 405 -7.58 -8.93 0.56
CA THR A 405 -8.27 -8.66 1.83
C THR A 405 -9.62 -9.34 1.84
N TRP A 406 -9.92 -10.10 2.88
CA TRP A 406 -11.24 -10.70 3.07
C TRP A 406 -12.26 -9.68 3.60
N VAL A 407 -13.50 -9.77 3.12
CA VAL A 407 -14.65 -9.00 3.59
C VAL A 407 -15.81 -9.96 3.83
N TYR A 408 -16.52 -9.80 4.95
CA TYR A 408 -17.74 -10.54 5.22
C TYR A 408 -18.96 -9.81 4.63
N ASP A 409 -19.72 -10.54 3.83
CA ASP A 409 -21.07 -10.19 3.38
C ASP A 409 -22.01 -11.34 3.76
N ALA A 410 -23.21 -11.02 4.26
CA ALA A 410 -24.22 -11.99 4.65
C ALA A 410 -25.11 -12.44 3.48
N ASP A 411 -25.26 -11.57 2.48
CA ASP A 411 -26.17 -11.76 1.34
C ASP A 411 -25.43 -12.23 0.07
N ALA A 412 -24.09 -12.22 0.08
CA ALA A 412 -23.25 -12.70 -1.01
C ALA A 412 -23.49 -14.18 -1.39
N GLY A 413 -23.59 -14.44 -2.69
CA GLY A 413 -23.90 -15.74 -3.28
C GLY A 413 -25.38 -16.15 -3.16
N SER A 414 -25.68 -17.35 -3.62
CA SER A 414 -26.96 -18.03 -3.39
C SER A 414 -27.04 -18.65 -1.99
N SER A 415 -28.24 -19.10 -1.61
CA SER A 415 -28.42 -19.94 -0.41
C SER A 415 -27.69 -21.28 -0.49
N GLU A 416 -27.46 -21.79 -1.71
CA GLU A 416 -26.80 -23.07 -1.96
C GLU A 416 -25.28 -22.95 -1.81
N GLU A 417 -24.68 -21.89 -2.35
CA GLU A 417 -23.26 -21.56 -2.13
C GLU A 417 -22.97 -21.30 -0.65
N ARG A 418 -23.82 -20.52 0.05
CA ARG A 418 -23.66 -20.30 1.50
C ARG A 418 -23.77 -21.60 2.30
N ALA A 419 -24.67 -22.52 1.92
CA ALA A 419 -24.74 -23.85 2.53
C ALA A 419 -23.48 -24.67 2.26
N ARG A 420 -22.93 -24.66 1.03
CA ARG A 420 -21.68 -25.38 0.69
C ARG A 420 -20.47 -24.82 1.42
N VAL A 421 -20.40 -23.50 1.67
CA VAL A 421 -19.36 -22.88 2.52
C VAL A 421 -19.38 -23.47 3.95
N ASP A 422 -20.55 -23.59 4.57
CA ASP A 422 -20.67 -24.17 5.91
C ASP A 422 -20.53 -25.71 5.94
N GLU A 423 -20.86 -26.38 4.84
CA GLU A 423 -20.54 -27.80 4.64
C GLU A 423 -19.02 -28.02 4.56
N LEU A 424 -18.29 -27.27 3.73
CA LEU A 424 -16.82 -27.31 3.62
C LEU A 424 -16.12 -27.07 4.98
N ARG A 425 -16.57 -26.06 5.73
CA ARG A 425 -16.08 -25.79 7.10
C ARG A 425 -16.32 -26.97 8.05
N SER A 426 -17.43 -27.69 7.87
CA SER A 426 -17.81 -28.85 8.69
C SER A 426 -17.07 -30.12 8.27
N GLU A 427 -16.87 -30.33 6.98
CA GLU A 427 -16.01 -31.38 6.39
C GLU A 427 -14.58 -31.24 6.93
N PHE A 428 -14.01 -30.03 6.92
CA PHE A 428 -12.69 -29.78 7.51
C PHE A 428 -12.70 -30.05 9.02
N ALA A 429 -13.64 -29.48 9.77
CA ALA A 429 -13.69 -29.63 11.23
C ALA A 429 -13.87 -31.10 11.69
N ALA A 430 -14.52 -31.94 10.89
CA ALA A 430 -14.61 -33.37 11.12
C ALA A 430 -13.29 -34.12 10.83
N ASN A 431 -12.55 -33.71 9.79
CA ASN A 431 -11.35 -34.39 9.31
C ASN A 431 -10.01 -33.80 9.79
N ARG A 432 -10.03 -32.67 10.50
CA ARG A 432 -8.89 -31.83 11.00
C ARG A 432 -7.69 -32.52 11.66
N LEU A 433 -7.79 -33.80 12.03
CA LEU A 433 -6.68 -34.60 12.58
C LEU A 433 -5.97 -35.42 11.50
N LEU A 434 -6.64 -35.69 10.37
CA LEU A 434 -6.12 -36.35 9.17
C LEU A 434 -5.73 -35.30 8.12
N GLN A 435 -6.61 -34.33 7.88
CA GLN A 435 -6.34 -33.17 7.02
C GLN A 435 -5.79 -32.03 7.86
N LYS A 436 -4.48 -31.81 7.79
CA LYS A 436 -3.79 -30.68 8.43
C LYS A 436 -3.78 -29.40 7.61
N HIS A 437 -4.09 -29.50 6.31
CA HIS A 437 -3.98 -28.42 5.34
C HIS A 437 -5.32 -28.04 4.74
N SER A 438 -5.65 -26.75 4.82
CA SER A 438 -6.64 -26.12 3.96
C SER A 438 -6.26 -26.25 2.48
N ALA A 439 -7.25 -26.53 1.65
CA ALA A 439 -7.13 -26.66 0.22
C ALA A 439 -7.58 -25.39 -0.53
N ASP A 440 -7.94 -24.32 0.18
CA ASP A 440 -8.54 -23.08 -0.34
C ASP A 440 -9.88 -23.35 -1.05
N GLU A 441 -10.72 -24.19 -0.46
CA GLU A 441 -12.00 -24.58 -1.06
C GLU A 441 -12.99 -23.40 -1.11
N LEU A 442 -12.87 -22.44 -0.20
CA LEU A 442 -13.69 -21.22 -0.23
C LEU A 442 -13.33 -20.32 -1.43
N LEU A 443 -12.05 -20.14 -1.73
CA LEU A 443 -11.57 -19.43 -2.92
C LEU A 443 -11.97 -20.18 -4.20
N ARG A 444 -11.87 -21.52 -4.19
CA ARG A 444 -12.24 -22.38 -5.33
C ARG A 444 -13.72 -22.26 -5.65
N LEU A 445 -14.59 -22.40 -4.64
CA LEU A 445 -16.04 -22.22 -4.76
C LEU A 445 -16.39 -20.83 -5.32
N GLN A 446 -15.79 -19.77 -4.79
CA GLN A 446 -15.95 -18.39 -5.30
C GLN A 446 -15.43 -18.19 -6.73
N SER A 447 -14.63 -19.11 -7.25
CA SER A 447 -13.97 -19.03 -8.56
C SER A 447 -14.52 -20.01 -9.61
N GLU A 448 -15.49 -20.88 -9.27
CA GLU A 448 -15.98 -21.91 -10.19
C GLU A 448 -16.52 -21.32 -11.51
N GLY A 449 -17.20 -20.17 -11.43
CA GLY A 449 -17.74 -19.44 -12.58
C GLY A 449 -16.69 -18.75 -13.47
N ASN A 450 -15.45 -18.57 -13.00
CA ASN A 450 -14.40 -17.87 -13.75
C ASN A 450 -13.77 -18.74 -14.86
N ARG A 451 -14.02 -20.06 -14.83
CA ARG A 451 -13.40 -21.03 -15.73
C ARG A 451 -13.87 -20.85 -17.18
N ARG A 452 -12.94 -20.50 -18.07
CA ARG A 452 -13.23 -20.27 -19.50
C ARG A 452 -13.37 -21.53 -20.35
N SER A 453 -12.82 -22.68 -19.94
CA SER A 453 -12.94 -23.93 -20.71
C SER A 453 -12.75 -25.21 -19.88
N GLY A 454 -13.35 -26.32 -20.34
CA GLY A 454 -13.26 -27.63 -19.68
C GLY A 454 -14.18 -27.79 -18.46
N PRO A 455 -14.07 -28.89 -17.71
CA PRO A 455 -13.10 -29.97 -17.88
C PRO A 455 -13.36 -30.86 -19.10
N PHE A 456 -12.28 -31.37 -19.70
CA PHE A 456 -12.28 -32.32 -20.80
C PHE A 456 -12.06 -33.75 -20.27
N PRO A 457 -12.66 -34.79 -20.88
CA PRO A 457 -12.48 -36.17 -20.42
C PRO A 457 -11.02 -36.66 -20.51
N VAL A 458 -10.37 -36.83 -19.36
CA VAL A 458 -9.03 -37.44 -19.27
C VAL A 458 -9.19 -38.96 -19.20
N ASN A 459 -8.80 -39.68 -20.25
CA ASN A 459 -8.81 -41.13 -20.21
C ASN A 459 -7.70 -41.66 -19.29
N LYS A 460 -8.06 -41.89 -18.02
CA LYS A 460 -7.21 -42.49 -16.98
C LYS A 460 -7.06 -44.03 -17.13
N SER A 461 -7.90 -44.69 -17.94
CA SER A 461 -7.73 -46.12 -18.22
C SER A 461 -6.42 -46.37 -19.00
N GLY A 462 -5.70 -47.42 -18.63
CA GLY A 462 -4.37 -47.70 -19.18
C GLY A 462 -3.19 -47.00 -18.46
N LEU A 463 -3.41 -46.04 -17.55
CA LEU A 463 -2.32 -45.43 -16.76
C LEU A 463 -1.62 -46.44 -15.81
N ALA A 464 -2.15 -47.64 -15.64
CA ALA A 464 -1.50 -48.76 -14.94
C ALA A 464 -0.49 -49.54 -15.82
N ALA A 465 -0.51 -49.40 -17.15
CA ALA A 465 0.12 -50.33 -18.10
C ALA A 465 1.67 -50.23 -18.23
N GLY A 466 2.36 -49.61 -17.28
CA GLY A 466 3.83 -49.55 -17.19
C GLY A 466 4.53 -48.62 -18.20
N GLY A 467 4.04 -48.54 -19.44
CA GLY A 467 4.61 -47.74 -20.53
C GLY A 467 4.35 -46.23 -20.42
N ALA A 468 4.60 -45.52 -21.52
CA ALA A 468 4.34 -44.09 -21.63
C ALA A 468 2.84 -43.77 -21.54
N PRO A 469 2.42 -42.73 -20.78
CA PRO A 469 1.07 -42.19 -20.87
C PRO A 469 0.82 -41.60 -22.27
N GLY A 470 -0.39 -41.81 -22.81
CA GLY A 470 -0.75 -41.36 -24.15
C GLY A 470 -0.70 -39.83 -24.29
N ALA A 471 -0.14 -39.34 -25.41
CA ALA A 471 0.04 -37.90 -25.64
C ALA A 471 -1.28 -37.10 -25.63
N ALA A 472 -2.40 -37.71 -26.04
CA ALA A 472 -3.73 -37.12 -25.92
C ALA A 472 -4.18 -36.98 -24.45
N THR A 473 -3.93 -38.00 -23.61
CA THR A 473 -4.21 -37.95 -22.16
C THR A 473 -3.40 -36.85 -21.48
N VAL A 474 -2.12 -36.71 -21.81
CA VAL A 474 -1.26 -35.63 -21.28
C VAL A 474 -1.72 -34.25 -21.76
N ALA A 475 -2.12 -34.12 -23.03
CA ALA A 475 -2.66 -32.86 -23.55
C ALA A 475 -3.97 -32.44 -22.85
N ALA A 476 -4.93 -33.36 -22.71
CA ALA A 476 -6.19 -33.10 -22.00
C ALA A 476 -5.97 -32.76 -20.53
N ALA A 477 -5.05 -33.44 -19.84
CA ALA A 477 -4.68 -33.15 -18.46
C ALA A 477 -4.07 -31.75 -18.29
N LEU A 478 -3.19 -31.33 -19.22
CA LEU A 478 -2.63 -29.97 -19.23
C LEU A 478 -3.69 -28.91 -19.52
N GLU A 479 -4.59 -29.14 -20.47
CA GLU A 479 -5.69 -28.23 -20.76
C GLU A 479 -6.65 -28.11 -19.56
N ASN A 480 -6.92 -29.21 -18.85
CA ASN A 480 -7.70 -29.19 -17.61
C ASN A 480 -7.00 -28.41 -16.50
N GLY A 481 -5.73 -28.69 -16.26
CA GLY A 481 -4.95 -28.05 -15.20
C GLY A 481 -4.81 -26.55 -15.41
N VAL A 482 -4.43 -26.12 -16.62
CA VAL A 482 -4.31 -24.69 -16.93
C VAL A 482 -5.68 -24.00 -16.93
N SER A 483 -6.74 -24.62 -17.45
CA SER A 483 -8.08 -23.97 -17.45
C SER A 483 -8.70 -23.89 -16.05
N PHE A 484 -8.43 -24.86 -15.17
CA PHE A 484 -8.81 -24.77 -13.76
C PHE A 484 -8.04 -23.63 -13.08
N TYR A 485 -6.72 -23.60 -13.24
CA TYR A 485 -5.87 -22.61 -12.60
C TYR A 485 -6.07 -21.19 -13.15
N GLU A 486 -6.41 -21.01 -14.44
CA GLU A 486 -6.84 -19.72 -15.01
C GLU A 486 -8.07 -19.15 -14.29
N GLY A 487 -9.00 -20.01 -13.84
CA GLY A 487 -10.19 -19.58 -13.08
C GLY A 487 -9.86 -18.98 -11.71
N LEU A 488 -8.71 -19.35 -11.13
CA LEU A 488 -8.21 -18.78 -9.87
C LEU A 488 -7.40 -17.49 -10.06
N GLN A 489 -7.18 -17.02 -11.30
CA GLN A 489 -6.42 -15.79 -11.56
C GLN A 489 -7.26 -14.54 -11.30
N ALA A 490 -6.79 -13.68 -10.39
CA ALA A 490 -7.41 -12.39 -10.06
C ALA A 490 -7.43 -11.42 -11.25
N ASP A 491 -8.28 -10.40 -11.19
CA ASP A 491 -8.51 -9.46 -12.30
C ASP A 491 -7.29 -8.62 -12.68
N ASP A 492 -6.45 -8.28 -11.71
CA ASP A 492 -5.16 -7.60 -11.91
C ASP A 492 -4.04 -8.54 -12.42
N GLY A 493 -4.32 -9.85 -12.49
CA GLY A 493 -3.50 -10.85 -13.15
C GLY A 493 -2.61 -11.73 -12.27
N HIS A 494 -2.63 -11.56 -10.95
CA HIS A 494 -1.92 -12.46 -10.04
C HIS A 494 -2.76 -13.69 -9.64
N TRP A 495 -2.12 -14.64 -8.95
CA TRP A 495 -2.80 -15.75 -8.28
C TRP A 495 -2.77 -15.57 -6.76
N PRO A 496 -3.93 -15.54 -6.07
CA PRO A 496 -4.02 -15.53 -4.62
C PRO A 496 -3.94 -16.94 -4.03
N GLY A 497 -3.84 -17.06 -2.70
CA GLY A 497 -3.82 -18.36 -2.01
C GLY A 497 -3.33 -18.32 -0.55
N ASP A 498 -3.53 -19.43 0.15
CA ASP A 498 -3.04 -19.67 1.51
C ASP A 498 -1.51 -19.68 1.55
N TYR A 499 -0.98 -18.81 2.39
CA TYR A 499 0.44 -18.66 2.73
C TYR A 499 0.65 -18.64 4.25
N GLY A 500 -0.25 -19.30 4.99
CA GLY A 500 -0.19 -19.51 6.44
C GLY A 500 0.56 -20.78 6.83
N GLY A 501 0.26 -21.32 8.01
CA GLY A 501 0.92 -22.51 8.56
C GLY A 501 1.63 -22.27 9.89
N PRO A 502 2.45 -21.21 10.07
CA PRO A 502 3.08 -20.88 11.35
C PRO A 502 2.06 -20.40 12.40
N MET A 503 2.03 -21.04 13.57
CA MET A 503 0.97 -20.84 14.58
C MET A 503 1.19 -19.65 15.53
N PHE A 504 2.38 -19.05 15.54
CA PHE A 504 2.73 -17.94 16.43
C PHE A 504 2.40 -16.54 15.88
N LEU A 505 1.99 -16.44 14.60
CA LEU A 505 1.75 -15.16 13.92
C LEU A 505 0.48 -14.44 14.43
N MET A 506 -0.67 -15.10 14.29
CA MET A 506 -1.98 -14.55 14.70
C MET A 506 -2.04 -14.23 16.21
N PRO A 507 -1.50 -15.06 17.14
CA PRO A 507 -1.44 -14.69 18.54
C PRO A 507 -0.69 -13.38 18.81
N GLY A 508 0.45 -13.13 18.14
CA GLY A 508 1.18 -11.86 18.28
C GLY A 508 0.34 -10.66 17.83
N MET A 509 -0.36 -10.79 16.69
CA MET A 509 -1.30 -9.77 16.21
C MET A 509 -2.44 -9.50 17.22
N ILE A 510 -3.07 -10.55 17.76
CA ILE A 510 -4.17 -10.43 18.73
C ILE A 510 -3.67 -9.79 20.03
N ILE A 511 -2.48 -10.16 20.50
CA ILE A 511 -1.84 -9.56 21.69
C ILE A 511 -1.55 -8.06 21.45
N THR A 512 -1.02 -7.67 20.28
CA THR A 512 -0.84 -6.24 19.94
C THR A 512 -2.19 -5.52 19.89
N LEU A 513 -3.21 -6.06 19.20
CA LEU A 513 -4.52 -5.44 19.07
C LEU A 513 -5.25 -5.27 20.42
N TYR A 514 -5.10 -6.23 21.32
CA TYR A 514 -5.60 -6.13 22.71
C TYR A 514 -4.79 -5.10 23.51
N THR A 515 -3.46 -5.14 23.43
CA THR A 515 -2.54 -4.24 24.14
C THR A 515 -2.78 -2.77 23.79
N THR A 516 -3.01 -2.51 22.50
CA THR A 516 -3.25 -1.17 21.94
C THR A 516 -4.70 -0.69 22.10
N GLY A 517 -5.61 -1.59 22.53
CA GLY A 517 -7.01 -1.26 22.83
C GLY A 517 -7.94 -1.14 21.62
N VAL A 518 -7.54 -1.64 20.44
CA VAL A 518 -8.30 -1.52 19.18
C VAL A 518 -8.83 -2.85 18.64
N LEU A 519 -8.68 -3.96 19.38
CA LEU A 519 -9.14 -5.30 18.99
C LEU A 519 -10.61 -5.32 18.51
N ASP A 520 -11.50 -4.64 19.23
CA ASP A 520 -12.93 -4.63 18.94
C ASP A 520 -13.34 -3.68 17.80
N SER A 521 -12.51 -2.68 17.49
CA SER A 521 -12.72 -1.76 16.37
C SER A 521 -12.05 -2.21 15.07
N VAL A 522 -11.08 -3.13 15.14
CA VAL A 522 -10.37 -3.69 13.97
C VAL A 522 -10.95 -5.05 13.57
N LEU A 523 -11.25 -5.95 14.51
CA LEU A 523 -11.75 -7.29 14.20
C LEU A 523 -13.27 -7.39 14.43
N SER A 524 -14.03 -7.51 13.34
CA SER A 524 -15.47 -7.77 13.41
C SER A 524 -15.78 -9.10 14.13
N PRO A 525 -17.03 -9.32 14.58
CA PRO A 525 -17.44 -10.60 15.17
C PRO A 525 -17.12 -11.81 14.27
N GLN A 526 -17.23 -11.65 12.95
CA GLN A 526 -16.94 -12.68 11.96
C GLN A 526 -15.43 -12.95 11.83
N HIS A 527 -14.58 -11.91 11.81
CA HIS A 527 -13.11 -12.09 11.87
C HIS A 527 -12.73 -12.93 13.09
N LYS A 528 -13.29 -12.60 14.26
CA LYS A 528 -13.03 -13.33 15.51
C LYS A 528 -13.55 -14.77 15.46
N ALA A 529 -14.74 -14.99 14.90
CA ALA A 529 -15.31 -16.33 14.75
C ALA A 529 -14.46 -17.21 13.82
N GLU A 530 -13.95 -16.67 12.71
CA GLU A 530 -13.06 -17.37 11.80
C GLU A 530 -11.68 -17.67 12.43
N MET A 531 -11.11 -16.74 13.21
CA MET A 531 -9.86 -16.99 13.95
C MET A 531 -10.05 -18.07 15.04
N VAL A 532 -11.19 -18.06 15.73
CA VAL A 532 -11.54 -19.13 16.69
C VAL A 532 -11.77 -20.47 15.97
N ARG A 533 -12.32 -20.49 14.74
CA ARG A 533 -12.43 -21.71 13.93
C ARG A 533 -11.05 -22.28 13.60
N TYR A 534 -10.13 -21.45 13.08
CA TYR A 534 -8.75 -21.85 12.79
C TYR A 534 -8.03 -22.41 14.01
N LEU A 535 -8.10 -21.70 15.14
CA LEU A 535 -7.48 -22.13 16.39
C LEU A 535 -8.16 -23.39 16.99
N ARG A 536 -9.47 -23.62 16.84
CA ARG A 536 -10.07 -24.91 17.23
C ARG A 536 -9.66 -26.05 16.29
N ASN A 537 -9.56 -25.77 14.99
CA ASN A 537 -9.24 -26.78 13.99
C ASN A 537 -7.82 -27.34 14.13
N HIS A 538 -6.83 -26.47 14.37
CA HIS A 538 -5.42 -26.86 14.48
C HIS A 538 -4.95 -27.32 15.87
N GLN A 539 -5.87 -27.57 16.80
CA GLN A 539 -5.52 -28.20 18.10
C GLN A 539 -5.16 -29.68 17.89
N ASN A 540 -3.98 -30.09 18.33
CA ASN A 540 -3.55 -31.49 18.26
C ASN A 540 -4.38 -32.40 19.19
N ALA A 541 -4.33 -33.71 18.95
CA ALA A 541 -5.11 -34.71 19.70
C ALA A 541 -4.74 -34.79 21.20
N ASP A 542 -3.57 -34.29 21.59
CA ASP A 542 -3.12 -34.19 22.99
C ASP A 542 -3.61 -32.90 23.69
N GLY A 543 -4.32 -32.02 22.99
CA GLY A 543 -4.79 -30.72 23.48
C GLY A 543 -3.82 -29.56 23.24
N GLY A 544 -2.60 -29.84 22.76
CA GLY A 544 -1.61 -28.81 22.49
C GLY A 544 -1.67 -28.23 21.06
N TYR A 545 -0.70 -27.38 20.75
CA TYR A 545 -0.51 -26.75 19.44
C TYR A 545 0.97 -26.73 19.06
N GLY A 546 1.29 -27.06 17.82
CA GLY A 546 2.67 -27.01 17.32
C GLY A 546 3.15 -25.61 16.95
N LEU A 547 4.42 -25.52 16.56
CA LEU A 547 5.02 -24.32 15.95
C LEU A 547 4.35 -23.95 14.61
N HIS A 548 3.90 -24.97 13.87
CA HIS A 548 3.15 -24.91 12.62
C HIS A 548 2.05 -25.99 12.59
N ILE A 549 1.10 -25.91 11.66
CA ILE A 549 -0.11 -26.76 11.59
C ILE A 549 0.13 -28.29 11.54
N GLU A 550 1.19 -28.75 10.86
CA GLU A 550 1.61 -30.16 10.88
C GLU A 550 2.46 -30.56 12.11
N GLY A 551 2.89 -29.59 12.92
CA GLY A 551 3.87 -29.82 13.99
C GLY A 551 3.30 -30.49 15.24
N SER A 552 4.13 -31.30 15.89
CA SER A 552 3.89 -31.79 17.26
C SER A 552 3.74 -30.61 18.23
N SER A 553 2.93 -30.79 19.27
CA SER A 553 2.61 -29.75 20.24
C SER A 553 3.84 -29.21 20.99
N THR A 554 3.92 -27.89 21.15
CA THR A 554 5.01 -27.18 21.84
C THR A 554 4.47 -26.15 22.83
N MET A 555 5.29 -25.67 23.79
CA MET A 555 4.89 -24.65 24.76
C MET A 555 4.65 -23.30 24.09
N PHE A 556 5.47 -22.91 23.10
CA PHE A 556 5.30 -21.67 22.34
C PHE A 556 3.98 -21.66 21.57
N GLY A 557 3.67 -22.73 20.82
CA GLY A 557 2.41 -22.87 20.10
C GLY A 557 1.21 -22.93 21.05
N THR A 558 1.28 -23.76 22.10
CA THR A 558 0.13 -24.01 22.98
C THR A 558 -0.23 -22.82 23.86
N ALA A 559 0.76 -22.19 24.52
CA ALA A 559 0.49 -21.06 25.41
C ALA A 559 0.03 -19.80 24.63
N LEU A 560 0.58 -19.54 23.45
CA LEU A 560 0.11 -18.41 22.63
C LEU A 560 -1.26 -18.67 22.00
N SER A 561 -1.56 -19.88 21.55
CA SER A 561 -2.90 -20.23 21.04
C SER A 561 -3.98 -20.20 22.13
N TYR A 562 -3.64 -20.66 23.34
CA TYR A 562 -4.49 -20.51 24.53
C TYR A 562 -4.80 -19.03 24.81
N VAL A 563 -3.76 -18.18 24.88
CA VAL A 563 -3.93 -16.73 25.09
C VAL A 563 -4.76 -16.09 23.98
N ALA A 564 -4.50 -16.41 22.71
CA ALA A 564 -5.27 -15.90 21.58
C ALA A 564 -6.77 -16.22 21.69
N LEU A 565 -7.12 -17.48 21.99
CA LEU A 565 -8.52 -17.89 22.22
C LEU A 565 -9.18 -17.14 23.39
N ARG A 566 -8.46 -16.94 24.50
CA ARG A 566 -8.95 -16.17 25.67
C ARG A 566 -9.16 -14.69 25.33
N LEU A 567 -8.24 -14.07 24.57
CA LEU A 567 -8.37 -12.69 24.10
C LEU A 567 -9.47 -12.52 23.03
N LEU A 568 -9.77 -13.57 22.25
CA LEU A 568 -10.94 -13.67 21.37
C LEU A 568 -12.24 -14.01 22.13
N GLY A 569 -12.24 -13.93 23.46
CA GLY A 569 -13.44 -14.05 24.30
C GLY A 569 -13.94 -15.48 24.53
N GLN A 570 -13.14 -16.51 24.27
CA GLN A 570 -13.52 -17.89 24.62
C GLN A 570 -13.36 -18.13 26.13
N ASP A 571 -14.31 -18.85 26.70
CA ASP A 571 -14.43 -19.13 28.15
C ASP A 571 -13.32 -20.08 28.65
N PRO A 572 -12.71 -19.88 29.84
CA PRO A 572 -11.62 -20.73 30.31
C PRO A 572 -12.03 -22.19 30.54
N ASP A 573 -13.32 -22.50 30.69
CA ASP A 573 -13.82 -23.87 30.85
C ASP A 573 -14.35 -24.50 29.55
N ASP A 574 -14.15 -23.82 28.40
CA ASP A 574 -14.29 -24.42 27.07
C ASP A 574 -13.35 -25.63 26.91
N ARG A 575 -13.85 -26.71 26.30
CA ARG A 575 -13.12 -27.99 26.16
C ARG A 575 -11.75 -27.86 25.48
N THR A 576 -11.61 -26.99 24.48
CA THR A 576 -10.32 -26.74 23.81
C THR A 576 -9.36 -26.03 24.75
N LEU A 577 -9.83 -25.03 25.50
CA LEU A 577 -9.02 -24.30 26.47
C LEU A 577 -8.62 -25.15 27.68
N VAL A 578 -9.53 -25.95 28.24
CA VAL A 578 -9.23 -26.91 29.33
C VAL A 578 -8.14 -27.89 28.92
N ALA A 579 -8.21 -28.45 27.70
CA ALA A 579 -7.20 -29.37 27.19
C ALA A 579 -5.83 -28.70 27.00
N ALA A 580 -5.80 -27.49 26.44
CA ALA A 580 -4.57 -26.72 26.27
C ALA A 580 -3.96 -26.28 27.63
N ARG A 581 -4.78 -25.87 28.60
CA ARG A 581 -4.33 -25.54 29.97
C ARG A 581 -3.71 -26.75 30.66
N ALA A 582 -4.34 -27.92 30.57
CA ALA A 582 -3.78 -29.17 31.08
C ALA A 582 -2.44 -29.53 30.42
N TRP A 583 -2.35 -29.37 29.09
CA TRP A 583 -1.11 -29.61 28.32
C TRP A 583 0.04 -28.70 28.77
N ILE A 584 -0.25 -27.41 29.00
CA ILE A 584 0.68 -26.39 29.50
C ILE A 584 1.15 -26.73 30.92
N HIS A 585 0.22 -27.03 31.83
CA HIS A 585 0.53 -27.33 33.24
C HIS A 585 1.35 -28.62 33.39
N ALA A 586 1.08 -29.64 32.57
CA ALA A 586 1.84 -30.89 32.54
C ALA A 586 3.34 -30.70 32.18
N ARG A 587 3.72 -29.54 31.64
CA ARG A 587 5.09 -29.16 31.25
C ARG A 587 5.66 -28.00 32.05
N GLY A 588 5.15 -27.80 33.28
CA GLY A 588 5.61 -26.76 34.20
C GLY A 588 4.96 -25.38 33.99
N GLY A 589 4.15 -25.20 32.95
CA GLY A 589 3.46 -23.94 32.67
C GLY A 589 4.27 -22.97 31.80
N ALA A 590 3.67 -21.81 31.52
CA ALA A 590 4.19 -20.84 30.55
C ALA A 590 5.54 -20.19 30.94
N HIS A 591 6.12 -20.49 32.12
CA HIS A 591 7.49 -20.10 32.45
C HIS A 591 8.57 -20.97 31.76
N HIS A 592 8.16 -21.99 31.01
CA HIS A 592 8.99 -22.75 30.07
C HIS A 592 8.77 -22.37 28.59
N ILE A 593 8.00 -21.32 28.28
CA ILE A 593 7.80 -20.84 26.90
C ILE A 593 9.11 -20.29 26.30
N THR A 594 9.23 -20.26 24.97
CA THR A 594 10.43 -19.75 24.27
C THR A 594 10.62 -18.24 24.40
N SER A 595 11.81 -17.70 24.11
CA SER A 595 12.17 -16.28 24.21
C SER A 595 11.17 -15.33 23.52
N TRP A 596 10.69 -15.69 22.33
CA TRP A 596 9.63 -14.95 21.61
C TRP A 596 8.28 -15.04 22.31
N GLY A 597 7.95 -16.20 22.90
CA GLY A 597 6.78 -16.35 23.76
C GLY A 597 6.87 -15.51 25.03
N LYS A 598 8.03 -15.47 25.70
CA LYS A 598 8.29 -14.62 26.87
C LYS A 598 8.09 -13.15 26.53
N PHE A 599 8.54 -12.71 25.34
CA PHE A 599 8.28 -11.35 24.84
C PHE A 599 6.79 -11.07 24.71
N TRP A 600 6.03 -11.92 24.01
CA TRP A 600 4.59 -11.71 23.80
C TRP A 600 3.78 -11.73 25.11
N LEU A 601 4.09 -12.65 26.03
CA LEU A 601 3.43 -12.69 27.33
C LEU A 601 3.84 -11.51 28.24
N ALA A 602 5.06 -10.99 28.11
CA ALA A 602 5.50 -9.80 28.85
C ALA A 602 4.90 -8.50 28.30
N VAL A 603 4.72 -8.39 26.98
CA VAL A 603 3.93 -7.33 26.33
C VAL A 603 2.49 -7.35 26.85
N LEU A 604 1.85 -8.53 26.93
CA LEU A 604 0.51 -8.67 27.51
C LEU A 604 0.47 -8.44 29.04
N GLY A 605 1.63 -8.37 29.71
CA GLY A 605 1.74 -8.21 31.15
C GLY A 605 1.36 -9.46 31.96
N VAL A 606 1.36 -10.64 31.34
CA VAL A 606 1.08 -11.95 31.98
C VAL A 606 2.36 -12.78 32.17
N TYR A 607 3.52 -12.17 31.96
CA TYR A 607 4.87 -12.68 32.23
C TYR A 607 5.75 -11.50 32.67
N SER A 608 6.77 -11.72 33.52
CA SER A 608 7.63 -10.61 33.98
C SER A 608 8.78 -10.32 33.02
N TRP A 609 9.01 -9.04 32.72
CA TRP A 609 10.21 -8.60 31.98
C TRP A 609 11.56 -8.96 32.63
N GLN A 610 11.58 -9.30 33.93
CA GLN A 610 12.77 -9.84 34.60
C GLN A 610 13.06 -11.30 34.23
N GLY A 611 12.11 -11.99 33.60
CA GLY A 611 12.20 -13.38 33.16
C GLY A 611 12.57 -13.56 31.69
N LEU A 612 13.04 -12.50 31.02
CA LEU A 612 13.62 -12.57 29.68
C LEU A 612 15.15 -12.43 29.77
N ASN A 613 15.85 -13.07 28.83
CA ASN A 613 17.23 -12.66 28.54
C ASN A 613 17.23 -11.31 27.79
N PRO A 614 18.20 -10.41 28.03
CA PRO A 614 18.12 -9.04 27.54
C PRO A 614 18.13 -8.92 26.01
N MET A 615 17.30 -8.01 25.49
CA MET A 615 17.33 -7.52 24.10
C MET A 615 17.73 -6.04 24.11
N PRO A 616 19.01 -5.71 24.37
CA PRO A 616 19.44 -4.35 24.63
C PRO A 616 19.43 -3.50 23.34
N PRO A 617 18.61 -2.42 23.27
CA PRO A 617 18.62 -1.53 22.11
C PRO A 617 19.99 -0.86 21.89
N GLU A 618 20.85 -0.82 22.93
CA GLU A 618 22.22 -0.33 22.83
C GLU A 618 23.08 -1.00 21.73
N MET A 619 22.72 -2.21 21.27
CA MET A 619 23.40 -2.85 20.13
C MET A 619 23.29 -2.06 18.83
N TRP A 620 22.25 -1.24 18.66
CA TRP A 620 22.05 -0.34 17.51
C TRP A 620 22.91 0.94 17.58
N LEU A 621 23.69 1.13 18.66
CA LEU A 621 24.68 2.20 18.78
C LEU A 621 26.13 1.72 18.62
N LEU A 622 26.33 0.44 18.27
CA LEU A 622 27.66 -0.10 18.01
C LEU A 622 28.27 0.53 16.73
N PRO A 623 29.60 0.54 16.57
CA PRO A 623 30.22 1.00 15.33
C PRO A 623 29.98 0.00 14.18
N TYR A 624 29.36 0.45 13.08
CA TYR A 624 29.14 -0.41 11.90
C TYR A 624 30.44 -0.79 11.15
N ALA A 625 31.58 -0.15 11.40
CA ALA A 625 32.84 -0.49 10.73
C ALA A 625 33.49 -1.74 11.37
N SER A 626 33.74 -2.79 10.59
CA SER A 626 34.25 -4.09 11.07
C SER A 626 35.66 -4.03 11.69
N TRP A 627 36.51 -3.09 11.25
CA TRP A 627 37.87 -2.89 11.77
C TRP A 627 37.91 -2.43 13.23
N THR A 628 36.79 -2.01 13.81
CA THR A 628 36.68 -1.59 15.22
C THR A 628 36.72 -2.73 16.24
N GLY A 629 36.93 -3.98 15.79
CA GLY A 629 37.06 -5.15 16.67
C GLY A 629 35.75 -5.69 17.24
N ILE A 630 34.69 -4.87 17.31
CA ILE A 630 33.34 -5.27 17.77
C ILE A 630 32.23 -5.09 16.72
N GLY A 631 32.46 -4.31 15.66
CA GLY A 631 31.40 -3.94 14.70
C GLY A 631 30.76 -5.11 13.93
N TRP A 632 31.34 -6.31 13.95
CA TRP A 632 30.72 -7.52 13.40
C TRP A 632 29.48 -7.99 14.21
N LEU A 633 29.33 -7.54 15.48
CA LEU A 633 28.14 -7.74 16.31
C LEU A 633 26.99 -6.74 16.01
N HIS A 634 27.17 -5.82 15.05
CA HIS A 634 26.17 -4.79 14.76
C HIS A 634 24.89 -5.37 14.11
N PRO A 635 23.67 -5.12 14.65
CA PRO A 635 22.42 -5.70 14.14
C PRO A 635 22.17 -5.49 12.63
N GLY A 636 22.54 -4.33 12.08
CA GLY A 636 22.52 -4.04 10.64
C GLY A 636 23.33 -4.99 9.73
N ARG A 637 24.19 -5.85 10.28
CA ARG A 637 24.86 -6.95 9.55
C ARG A 637 24.12 -8.29 9.62
N PHE A 638 23.16 -8.45 10.52
CA PHE A 638 22.39 -9.68 10.64
C PHE A 638 21.38 -9.77 9.49
N TRP A 639 20.92 -10.99 9.21
CA TRP A 639 19.84 -11.25 8.24
C TRP A 639 18.66 -10.30 8.46
N CYS A 640 18.04 -9.84 7.37
CA CYS A 640 16.98 -8.84 7.40
C CYS A 640 15.83 -9.21 8.36
N HIS A 641 15.24 -10.40 8.24
CA HIS A 641 14.16 -10.86 9.13
C HIS A 641 14.57 -10.88 10.61
N CYS A 642 15.79 -11.36 10.90
CA CYS A 642 16.31 -11.35 12.26
C CYS A 642 16.43 -9.93 12.80
N ARG A 643 17.12 -9.01 12.10
CA ARG A 643 17.29 -7.64 12.61
C ARG A 643 15.98 -6.86 12.65
N MET A 644 15.07 -7.06 11.69
CA MET A 644 13.79 -6.33 11.62
C MET A 644 12.74 -6.85 12.60
N VAL A 645 12.86 -8.09 13.11
CA VAL A 645 12.09 -8.54 14.28
C VAL A 645 12.75 -8.07 15.58
N TYR A 646 14.07 -8.22 15.73
CA TYR A 646 14.75 -7.82 16.96
C TYR A 646 14.88 -6.30 17.16
N LEU A 647 14.74 -5.48 16.11
CA LEU A 647 14.69 -4.01 16.16
C LEU A 647 13.53 -3.50 17.05
N PRO A 648 12.25 -3.71 16.69
CA PRO A 648 11.13 -3.25 17.52
C PRO A 648 10.98 -4.08 18.80
N MET A 649 11.40 -5.35 18.85
CA MET A 649 11.51 -6.08 20.13
C MET A 649 12.47 -5.40 21.10
N SER A 650 13.64 -4.92 20.63
CA SER A 650 14.62 -4.21 21.48
C SER A 650 14.10 -2.84 21.94
N TYR A 651 13.31 -2.16 21.09
CA TYR A 651 12.60 -0.94 21.50
C TYR A 651 11.56 -1.22 22.59
N VAL A 652 10.63 -2.14 22.35
CA VAL A 652 9.54 -2.49 23.28
C VAL A 652 10.09 -3.04 24.60
N TYR A 653 11.12 -3.90 24.56
CA TYR A 653 11.87 -4.32 25.75
C TYR A 653 12.52 -3.12 26.44
N GLY A 654 13.20 -2.24 25.69
CA GLY A 654 13.93 -1.10 26.22
C GLY A 654 13.06 -0.06 26.93
N VAL A 655 11.80 0.12 26.52
CA VAL A 655 10.77 0.93 27.22
C VAL A 655 9.94 0.13 28.24
N ARG A 656 10.08 -1.20 28.28
CA ARG A 656 9.25 -2.14 29.04
C ARG A 656 7.75 -2.01 28.72
N GLY A 657 7.45 -1.90 27.43
CA GLY A 657 6.10 -1.70 26.90
C GLY A 657 5.17 -2.84 27.32
N THR A 658 4.21 -2.53 28.19
CA THR A 658 3.35 -3.52 28.85
C THR A 658 1.88 -3.08 28.77
N CYS A 659 0.99 -4.03 28.48
CA CYS A 659 -0.46 -3.85 28.47
C CYS A 659 -0.99 -3.42 29.85
N LYS A 660 -2.02 -2.57 29.86
CA LYS A 660 -2.78 -2.22 31.07
C LYS A 660 -3.39 -3.49 31.66
N GLN A 661 -3.30 -3.66 32.99
CA GLN A 661 -3.91 -4.80 33.65
C GLN A 661 -5.44 -4.73 33.56
N THR A 662 -6.05 -5.86 33.25
CA THR A 662 -7.50 -6.06 33.10
C THR A 662 -7.91 -7.31 33.89
N PRO A 663 -9.22 -7.55 34.13
CA PRO A 663 -9.67 -8.81 34.73
C PRO A 663 -9.21 -10.05 33.95
N LEU A 664 -9.07 -9.94 32.62
CA LEU A 664 -8.62 -11.03 31.75
C LEU A 664 -7.10 -11.27 31.85
N THR A 665 -6.28 -10.22 31.87
CA THR A 665 -4.83 -10.39 32.07
C THR A 665 -4.47 -10.79 33.51
N ALA A 666 -5.32 -10.44 34.48
CA ALA A 666 -5.24 -11.02 35.83
C ALA A 666 -5.59 -12.52 35.83
N ALA A 667 -6.70 -12.93 35.21
CA ALA A 667 -7.08 -14.35 35.12
C ALA A 667 -6.01 -15.20 34.40
N LEU A 668 -5.46 -14.71 33.29
CA LEU A 668 -4.38 -15.38 32.55
C LEU A 668 -3.12 -15.66 33.41
N ARG A 669 -2.84 -14.88 34.46
CA ARG A 669 -1.73 -15.13 35.39
C ARG A 669 -1.96 -16.31 36.32
N GLU A 670 -3.22 -16.67 36.60
CA GLU A 670 -3.58 -17.86 37.37
C GLU A 670 -3.87 -19.05 36.45
N GLU A 671 -4.27 -18.82 35.20
CA GLU A 671 -4.54 -19.87 34.21
C GLU A 671 -3.27 -20.49 33.59
N LEU A 672 -2.21 -19.72 33.36
CA LEU A 672 -1.05 -20.14 32.56
C LEU A 672 0.08 -20.87 33.34
N TYR A 673 0.00 -20.89 34.67
CA TYR A 673 1.09 -21.36 35.53
C TYR A 673 0.58 -22.29 36.65
N PRO A 674 1.31 -23.37 37.02
CA PRO A 674 0.93 -24.28 38.10
C PRO A 674 1.35 -23.78 39.50
N LEU A 675 1.93 -22.58 39.60
CA LEU A 675 2.35 -21.92 40.84
C LEU A 675 1.74 -20.49 40.86
N PRO A 676 1.42 -19.94 42.04
CA PRO A 676 0.96 -18.55 42.16
C PRO A 676 1.91 -17.58 41.47
N TYR A 677 1.39 -16.64 40.68
CA TYR A 677 2.20 -15.77 39.83
C TYR A 677 3.27 -14.96 40.60
N SER A 678 3.01 -14.65 41.88
CA SER A 678 3.93 -13.97 42.80
C SER A 678 5.12 -14.81 43.26
N GLU A 679 5.06 -16.14 43.16
CA GLU A 679 6.11 -17.07 43.63
C GLU A 679 7.09 -17.47 42.52
N ILE A 680 6.80 -17.12 41.26
CA ILE A 680 7.62 -17.48 40.10
C ILE A 680 8.99 -16.78 40.17
N ASN A 681 10.07 -17.57 40.18
CA ASN A 681 11.43 -17.05 40.14
C ASN A 681 11.82 -16.64 38.72
N TRP A 682 11.41 -15.43 38.31
CA TRP A 682 11.62 -14.89 36.97
C TRP A 682 13.09 -14.90 36.54
N ASN A 683 14.04 -14.58 37.43
CA ASN A 683 15.47 -14.62 37.10
C ASN A 683 15.96 -16.00 36.64
N LYS A 684 15.35 -17.10 37.12
CA LYS A 684 15.60 -18.46 36.59
C LYS A 684 14.88 -18.73 35.27
N ALA A 685 13.63 -18.29 35.15
CA ALA A 685 12.79 -18.49 33.95
C ALA A 685 13.42 -17.93 32.65
N ARG A 686 14.35 -16.98 32.76
CA ARG A 686 15.18 -16.50 31.64
C ARG A 686 15.76 -17.61 30.78
N ASN A 687 16.28 -18.67 31.42
CA ASN A 687 16.97 -19.79 30.76
C ASN A 687 16.12 -21.09 30.75
N TYR A 688 14.84 -21.02 31.12
CA TYR A 688 13.92 -22.14 30.96
C TYR A 688 13.33 -22.14 29.55
N CYS A 689 13.34 -23.29 28.91
CA CYS A 689 12.61 -23.58 27.67
C CYS A 689 12.06 -25.02 27.81
N ALA A 690 10.95 -25.34 27.13
CA ALA A 690 10.43 -26.71 27.10
C ALA A 690 11.25 -27.56 26.10
N PRO A 691 11.53 -28.84 26.39
CA PRO A 691 12.30 -29.70 25.48
C PRO A 691 11.70 -29.81 24.07
N GLU A 692 10.38 -29.74 23.94
CA GLU A 692 9.67 -29.78 22.66
C GLU A 692 9.85 -28.53 21.78
N ASP A 693 10.28 -27.40 22.34
CA ASP A 693 10.53 -26.16 21.60
C ASP A 693 12.01 -25.96 21.24
N LEU A 694 12.93 -26.63 21.95
CA LEU A 694 14.37 -26.34 21.92
C LEU A 694 15.09 -26.98 20.72
N TYR A 695 14.88 -26.41 19.53
CA TYR A 695 15.55 -26.81 18.30
C TYR A 695 17.02 -26.34 18.22
N TYR A 696 17.33 -25.16 18.76
CA TYR A 696 18.69 -24.61 18.79
C TYR A 696 19.15 -24.38 20.25
N PRO A 697 19.85 -25.36 20.86
CA PRO A 697 20.25 -25.29 22.26
C PRO A 697 21.39 -24.28 22.48
N HIS A 698 21.25 -23.46 23.54
CA HIS A 698 22.24 -22.44 23.88
C HIS A 698 23.60 -23.04 24.26
N PRO A 699 24.71 -22.68 23.58
CA PRO A 699 26.05 -22.99 24.06
C PRO A 699 26.40 -22.11 25.27
N ILE A 700 27.22 -22.62 26.18
CA ILE A 700 27.57 -21.98 27.47
C ILE A 700 28.06 -20.52 27.33
N ILE A 701 28.73 -20.19 26.21
CA ILE A 701 29.19 -18.81 25.93
C ILE A 701 28.03 -17.81 25.80
N GLN A 702 26.87 -18.27 25.32
CA GLN A 702 25.66 -17.47 25.14
C GLN A 702 24.96 -17.21 26.49
N ASP A 703 24.90 -18.21 27.36
CA ASP A 703 24.44 -18.05 28.76
C ASP A 703 25.31 -17.06 29.54
N VAL A 704 26.63 -17.14 29.39
CA VAL A 704 27.57 -16.19 30.01
C VAL A 704 27.36 -14.77 29.46
N LEU A 705 27.11 -14.62 28.15
CA LEU A 705 26.80 -13.33 27.53
C LEU A 705 25.51 -12.73 28.08
N TRP A 706 24.39 -13.47 28.09
CA TRP A 706 23.12 -12.95 28.61
C TRP A 706 23.13 -12.74 30.11
N TRP A 707 23.81 -13.59 30.89
CA TRP A 707 23.99 -13.34 32.32
C TRP A 707 24.72 -12.00 32.54
N THR A 708 25.78 -11.74 31.77
CA THR A 708 26.55 -10.48 31.86
C THR A 708 25.69 -9.28 31.46
N LEU A 709 24.95 -9.38 30.34
CA LEU A 709 24.01 -8.33 29.91
C LEU A 709 22.89 -8.10 30.95
N TYR A 710 22.43 -9.14 31.63
CA TYR A 710 21.38 -9.05 32.65
C TYR A 710 21.87 -8.35 33.92
N GLN A 711 23.13 -8.56 34.33
CA GLN A 711 23.74 -7.77 35.41
C GLN A 711 23.96 -6.29 35.01
N ALA A 712 24.13 -6.01 33.71
CA ALA A 712 24.32 -4.64 33.20
C ALA A 712 22.98 -3.88 33.00
N GLU A 713 21.88 -4.56 32.71
CA GLU A 713 20.57 -3.94 32.41
C GLU A 713 20.08 -2.92 33.47
N PRO A 714 20.23 -3.15 34.80
CA PRO A 714 19.88 -2.15 35.82
C PRO A 714 20.66 -0.83 35.72
N LEU A 715 21.86 -0.83 35.12
CA LEU A 715 22.68 0.36 34.88
C LEU A 715 22.30 1.08 33.58
N LEU A 716 21.70 0.35 32.63
CA LEU A 716 21.24 0.88 31.34
C LEU A 716 19.84 1.50 31.43
N LEU A 717 18.94 0.93 32.24
CA LEU A 717 17.57 1.40 32.42
C LEU A 717 17.50 2.89 32.79
N GLY A 718 16.73 3.67 32.01
CA GLY A 718 16.59 5.12 32.17
C GLY A 718 17.81 5.98 31.80
N SER A 719 18.96 5.36 31.49
CA SER A 719 20.22 6.05 31.19
C SER A 719 20.15 6.91 29.91
N ARG A 720 21.11 7.84 29.77
CA ARG A 720 21.27 8.62 28.52
C ARG A 720 21.60 7.72 27.31
N LEU A 721 22.28 6.58 27.54
CA LEU A 721 22.62 5.64 26.48
C LEU A 721 21.36 4.90 25.98
N ARG A 722 20.54 4.37 26.89
CA ARG A 722 19.23 3.77 26.60
C ARG A 722 18.32 4.73 25.84
N LYS A 723 18.25 6.00 26.25
CA LYS A 723 17.46 7.03 25.54
C LYS A 723 17.96 7.29 24.12
N LYS A 724 19.28 7.36 23.89
CA LYS A 724 19.83 7.46 22.51
C LYS A 724 19.54 6.20 21.70
N ALA A 725 19.67 5.03 22.31
CA ALA A 725 19.47 3.74 21.64
C ALA A 725 18.01 3.54 21.19
N LEU A 726 17.05 3.92 22.04
CA LEU A 726 15.62 3.90 21.71
C LEU A 726 15.27 4.87 20.57
N ALA A 727 15.90 6.05 20.53
CA ALA A 727 15.71 7.01 19.43
C ALA A 727 16.28 6.49 18.10
N GLU A 728 17.45 5.82 18.11
CA GLU A 728 17.96 5.15 16.90
C GLU A 728 17.05 3.98 16.49
N CYS A 729 16.50 3.20 17.43
CA CYS A 729 15.55 2.15 17.09
C CYS A 729 14.29 2.71 16.40
N LEU A 730 13.67 3.77 16.94
CA LEU A 730 12.50 4.42 16.34
C LEU A 730 12.79 4.98 14.95
N LYS A 731 13.96 5.60 14.75
CA LYS A 731 14.39 6.09 13.44
C LYS A 731 14.43 4.99 12.38
N HIS A 732 14.90 3.79 12.71
CA HIS A 732 14.92 2.66 11.77
C HIS A 732 13.53 2.01 11.60
N ILE A 733 12.67 2.06 12.62
CA ILE A 733 11.26 1.63 12.56
C ILE A 733 10.48 2.53 11.60
N HIS A 734 10.46 3.85 11.82
CA HIS A 734 9.75 4.81 10.96
C HIS A 734 10.25 4.79 9.51
N TYR A 735 11.53 4.52 9.28
CA TYR A 735 12.07 4.35 7.92
C TYR A 735 11.51 3.09 7.24
N GLU A 736 11.45 1.94 7.94
CA GLU A 736 10.87 0.71 7.39
C GLU A 736 9.37 0.89 7.10
N ASP A 737 8.64 1.43 8.07
CA ASP A 737 7.24 1.81 8.01
C ASP A 737 6.93 2.64 6.75
N GLU A 738 7.69 3.71 6.48
CA GLU A 738 7.49 4.57 5.31
C GLU A 738 7.85 3.87 3.99
N ASN A 739 8.99 3.19 3.91
CA ASN A 739 9.45 2.57 2.67
C ASN A 739 8.53 1.41 2.23
N THR A 740 7.98 0.65 3.18
CA THR A 740 7.04 -0.47 2.96
C THR A 740 5.55 -0.08 3.07
N ARG A 741 5.25 1.22 3.27
CA ARG A 741 3.90 1.75 3.52
C ARG A 741 3.13 0.95 4.59
N TYR A 742 3.81 0.65 5.70
CA TYR A 742 3.30 0.00 6.91
C TYR A 742 2.88 -1.47 6.70
N VAL A 743 3.37 -2.10 5.62
CA VAL A 743 3.32 -3.55 5.36
C VAL A 743 4.46 -4.27 6.09
N ASP A 744 5.64 -3.64 6.16
CA ASP A 744 6.87 -4.13 6.81
C ASP A 744 7.42 -5.44 6.17
N ILE A 745 8.64 -5.90 6.50
CA ILE A 745 9.25 -7.06 5.81
C ILE A 745 8.46 -8.37 5.95
N GLY A 746 7.63 -8.49 6.99
CA GLY A 746 6.83 -9.67 7.28
C GLY A 746 6.00 -9.51 8.57
N PRO A 747 5.10 -10.47 8.87
CA PRO A 747 4.01 -10.31 9.82
C PRO A 747 4.49 -10.02 11.25
N VAL A 748 5.57 -10.67 11.69
CA VAL A 748 6.13 -10.48 13.04
C VAL A 748 6.74 -9.09 13.20
N ASN A 749 7.51 -8.61 12.21
CA ASN A 749 8.01 -7.24 12.21
C ASN A 749 6.84 -6.24 12.17
N LYS A 750 5.86 -6.46 11.29
CA LYS A 750 4.66 -5.63 11.11
C LYS A 750 3.89 -5.39 12.42
N VAL A 751 3.62 -6.44 13.20
CA VAL A 751 2.84 -6.29 14.44
C VAL A 751 3.62 -5.75 15.63
N ILE A 752 4.97 -5.74 15.57
CA ILE A 752 5.83 -5.17 16.62
C ILE A 752 6.27 -3.74 16.26
N ASN A 753 6.44 -3.38 14.98
CA ASN A 753 6.56 -1.96 14.55
C ASN A 753 5.30 -1.19 14.94
N MET A 754 4.11 -1.70 14.60
CA MET A 754 2.83 -1.11 15.00
C MET A 754 2.70 -0.94 16.51
N LEU A 755 3.22 -1.89 17.30
CA LEU A 755 3.26 -1.82 18.75
C LEU A 755 4.28 -0.80 19.27
N ALA A 756 5.44 -0.67 18.63
CA ALA A 756 6.48 0.31 18.96
C ALA A 756 5.98 1.75 18.70
N CYS A 757 5.39 2.01 17.53
CA CYS A 757 4.76 3.29 17.18
C CYS A 757 3.62 3.66 18.15
N TRP A 758 2.91 2.68 18.70
CA TRP A 758 1.92 2.92 19.77
C TRP A 758 2.55 3.19 21.15
N PHE A 759 3.67 2.54 21.50
CA PHE A 759 4.39 2.84 22.75
C PHE A 759 5.16 4.16 22.70
N GLU A 760 5.49 4.67 21.51
CA GLU A 760 5.98 6.03 21.29
C GLU A 760 4.85 7.06 21.46
N ASP A 761 3.79 6.95 20.65
CA ASP A 761 2.58 7.78 20.74
C ASP A 761 1.34 7.02 20.22
N PRO A 762 0.38 6.65 21.11
CA PRO A 762 -0.88 6.02 20.73
C PRO A 762 -1.75 6.84 19.77
N SER A 763 -1.51 8.15 19.65
CA SER A 763 -2.22 9.06 18.76
C SER A 763 -1.53 9.29 17.42
N SER A 764 -0.35 8.69 17.20
CA SER A 764 0.50 8.93 16.04
C SER A 764 -0.16 8.55 14.71
N GLN A 765 0.28 9.20 13.63
CA GLN A 765 -0.14 8.82 12.28
C GLN A 765 0.50 7.51 11.81
N ALA A 766 1.68 7.14 12.31
CA ALA A 766 2.32 5.86 12.02
C ALA A 766 1.45 4.68 12.51
N PHE A 767 1.04 4.70 13.78
CA PHE A 767 0.13 3.69 14.33
C PHE A 767 -1.18 3.59 13.52
N LYS A 768 -1.79 4.72 13.17
CA LYS A 768 -3.03 4.77 12.37
C LYS A 768 -2.87 4.17 10.97
N LYS A 769 -1.73 4.36 10.31
CA LYS A 769 -1.45 3.80 8.98
C LYS A 769 -1.14 2.30 9.00
N HIS A 770 -0.59 1.75 10.08
CA HIS A 770 -0.40 0.30 10.21
C HIS A 770 -1.72 -0.49 10.32
N ILE A 771 -2.77 0.07 10.92
CA ILE A 771 -4.06 -0.62 11.16
C ILE A 771 -4.68 -1.17 9.86
N PRO A 772 -4.93 -0.36 8.79
CA PRO A 772 -5.51 -0.89 7.55
C PRO A 772 -4.60 -1.90 6.84
N ARG A 773 -3.30 -1.93 7.13
CA ARG A 773 -2.34 -2.92 6.61
C ARG A 773 -2.32 -4.25 7.36
N LEU A 774 -3.14 -4.43 8.40
CA LEU A 774 -3.31 -5.73 9.04
C LEU A 774 -4.08 -6.71 8.15
N PHE A 775 -5.08 -6.21 7.41
CA PHE A 775 -5.93 -7.04 6.54
C PHE A 775 -5.15 -7.64 5.36
N ASP A 776 -4.09 -6.97 4.90
CA ASP A 776 -3.13 -7.44 3.89
C ASP A 776 -2.41 -8.74 4.31
N TYR A 777 -2.52 -9.15 5.58
CA TYR A 777 -1.97 -10.39 6.16
C TYR A 777 -3.05 -11.40 6.59
N LEU A 778 -4.35 -11.15 6.35
CA LEU A 778 -5.44 -12.02 6.82
C LEU A 778 -6.08 -12.80 5.67
N TRP A 779 -6.05 -14.12 5.78
CA TRP A 779 -6.59 -15.07 4.80
C TRP A 779 -7.63 -15.99 5.43
N VAL A 780 -8.64 -16.40 4.66
CA VAL A 780 -9.74 -17.26 5.13
C VAL A 780 -9.90 -18.44 4.18
N ALA A 781 -9.76 -19.65 4.72
CA ALA A 781 -10.09 -20.90 4.04
C ALA A 781 -11.09 -21.70 4.89
N GLU A 782 -11.43 -22.93 4.48
CA GLU A 782 -12.44 -23.76 5.15
C GLU A 782 -12.04 -24.20 6.57
N ASP A 783 -10.74 -24.17 6.89
CA ASP A 783 -10.22 -24.36 8.25
C ASP A 783 -10.38 -23.11 9.14
N GLY A 784 -10.61 -21.92 8.58
CA GLY A 784 -10.84 -20.65 9.27
C GLY A 784 -9.94 -19.50 8.80
N MET A 785 -9.91 -18.41 9.57
CA MET A 785 -9.05 -17.25 9.31
C MET A 785 -7.69 -17.43 9.96
N LYS A 786 -6.63 -17.18 9.21
CA LYS A 786 -5.23 -17.23 9.65
C LYS A 786 -4.48 -15.94 9.31
N MET A 787 -3.31 -15.79 9.93
CA MET A 787 -2.35 -14.77 9.54
C MET A 787 -1.32 -15.39 8.60
N GLN A 788 -1.20 -14.81 7.41
CA GLN A 788 -0.25 -15.20 6.36
C GLN A 788 1.20 -14.95 6.81
N GLY A 789 2.15 -15.75 6.34
CA GLY A 789 3.58 -15.63 6.66
C GLY A 789 4.28 -14.42 6.04
N TYR A 790 3.65 -13.81 5.03
CA TYR A 790 3.93 -12.54 4.36
C TYR A 790 2.58 -11.90 3.99
N ASN A 791 2.54 -10.72 3.36
CA ASN A 791 1.30 -10.16 2.82
C ASN A 791 0.80 -10.86 1.52
N GLY A 792 0.98 -12.19 1.43
CA GLY A 792 0.74 -13.06 0.27
C GLY A 792 2.03 -13.53 -0.43
N SER A 793 1.86 -14.32 -1.50
CA SER A 793 2.90 -14.93 -2.37
C SER A 793 2.79 -14.48 -3.84
N GLN A 794 2.19 -13.31 -4.07
CA GLN A 794 1.60 -12.91 -5.35
C GLN A 794 2.57 -12.93 -6.53
N LEU A 795 3.72 -12.26 -6.42
CA LEU A 795 4.71 -12.30 -7.51
C LEU A 795 5.25 -13.72 -7.69
N TRP A 796 5.65 -14.37 -6.60
CA TRP A 796 6.29 -15.68 -6.64
C TRP A 796 5.45 -16.72 -7.40
N ASP A 797 4.17 -16.85 -7.03
CA ASP A 797 3.24 -17.76 -7.69
C ASP A 797 2.96 -17.33 -9.13
N THR A 798 2.85 -16.03 -9.42
CA THR A 798 2.60 -15.50 -10.78
C THR A 798 3.79 -15.69 -11.73
N ALA A 799 5.02 -15.52 -11.23
CA ALA A 799 6.25 -15.69 -12.01
C ALA A 799 6.52 -17.16 -12.35
N PHE A 800 6.21 -18.10 -11.44
CA PHE A 800 6.22 -19.52 -11.76
C PHE A 800 5.03 -19.94 -12.63
N ALA A 801 3.82 -19.43 -12.39
CA ALA A 801 2.64 -19.71 -13.22
C ALA A 801 2.86 -19.34 -14.69
N ALA A 802 3.42 -18.15 -14.97
CA ALA A 802 3.74 -17.72 -16.33
C ALA A 802 4.76 -18.67 -17.00
N GLN A 803 5.82 -19.07 -16.30
CA GLN A 803 6.81 -20.02 -16.82
C GLN A 803 6.20 -21.41 -17.06
N ALA A 804 5.39 -21.92 -16.12
CA ALA A 804 4.72 -23.21 -16.20
C ALA A 804 3.72 -23.28 -17.37
N ILE A 805 2.86 -22.27 -17.52
CA ILE A 805 1.85 -22.21 -18.58
C ILE A 805 2.53 -22.14 -19.96
N VAL A 806 3.57 -21.32 -20.13
CA VAL A 806 4.32 -21.28 -21.41
C VAL A 806 5.02 -22.62 -21.70
N ALA A 807 5.54 -23.30 -20.68
CA ALA A 807 6.17 -24.62 -20.84
C ALA A 807 5.19 -25.73 -21.32
N THR A 808 3.88 -25.55 -21.19
CA THR A 808 2.88 -26.50 -21.75
C THR A 808 2.79 -26.48 -23.28
N GLY A 809 3.21 -25.36 -23.90
CA GLY A 809 3.00 -25.07 -25.31
C GLY A 809 1.55 -24.76 -25.70
N LEU A 810 0.73 -24.25 -24.76
CA LEU A 810 -0.69 -23.90 -24.97
C LEU A 810 -0.92 -22.36 -25.01
N VAL A 811 0.11 -21.60 -25.39
CA VAL A 811 0.14 -20.12 -25.31
C VAL A 811 -1.04 -19.44 -26.01
N ASP A 812 -1.37 -19.83 -27.24
CA ASP A 812 -2.44 -19.17 -28.02
C ASP A 812 -3.80 -19.24 -27.30
N ARG A 813 -4.06 -20.37 -26.65
CA ARG A 813 -5.31 -20.68 -25.93
C ARG A 813 -5.44 -19.92 -24.61
N PHE A 814 -4.33 -19.75 -23.88
CA PHE A 814 -4.28 -19.08 -22.58
C PHE A 814 -3.60 -17.70 -22.67
N SER A 815 -3.67 -17.09 -23.85
CA SER A 815 -3.01 -15.81 -24.18
C SER A 815 -3.48 -14.67 -23.28
N GLU A 816 -4.79 -14.54 -23.05
CA GLU A 816 -5.33 -13.52 -22.14
C GLU A 816 -4.94 -13.75 -20.67
N CYS A 817 -4.82 -15.01 -20.23
CA CYS A 817 -4.29 -15.35 -18.89
C CYS A 817 -2.83 -14.90 -18.74
N LEU A 818 -1.99 -15.21 -19.74
CA LEU A 818 -0.58 -14.80 -19.79
C LEU A 818 -0.43 -13.28 -19.93
N LYS A 819 -1.35 -12.60 -20.61
CA LYS A 819 -1.41 -11.13 -20.76
C LYS A 819 -1.72 -10.42 -19.45
N ARG A 820 -2.69 -10.92 -18.67
CA ARG A 820 -2.94 -10.43 -17.31
C ARG A 820 -1.71 -10.66 -16.41
N ALA A 821 -1.11 -11.85 -16.45
CA ALA A 821 0.10 -12.17 -15.70
C ALA A 821 1.30 -11.28 -16.09
N HIS A 822 1.49 -10.98 -17.38
CA HIS A 822 2.49 -10.03 -17.86
C HIS A 822 2.26 -8.63 -17.29
N SER A 823 1.02 -8.15 -17.29
CA SER A 823 0.68 -6.85 -16.74
C SER A 823 0.94 -6.78 -15.23
N TYR A 824 0.62 -7.84 -14.48
CA TYR A 824 0.98 -7.92 -13.06
C TYR A 824 2.50 -7.86 -12.83
N LEU A 825 3.27 -8.66 -13.59
CA LEU A 825 4.74 -8.69 -13.54
C LEU A 825 5.34 -7.29 -13.80
N GLU A 826 4.80 -6.57 -14.77
CA GLU A 826 5.21 -5.20 -15.08
C GLU A 826 4.88 -4.21 -13.95
N GLN A 827 3.66 -4.27 -13.41
CA GLN A 827 3.17 -3.32 -12.40
C GLN A 827 3.81 -3.53 -11.02
N THR A 828 4.18 -4.77 -10.69
CA THR A 828 4.73 -5.15 -9.38
C THR A 828 6.27 -5.06 -9.29
N GLN A 829 6.96 -4.69 -10.37
CA GLN A 829 8.41 -4.40 -10.33
C GLN A 829 8.69 -3.12 -9.51
N VAL A 830 9.72 -3.14 -8.68
CA VAL A 830 10.19 -1.96 -7.94
C VAL A 830 10.90 -1.01 -8.92
N VAL A 831 10.23 0.08 -9.33
CA VAL A 831 10.78 1.06 -10.28
C VAL A 831 11.49 2.25 -9.61
N GLU A 832 11.42 2.34 -8.29
CA GLU A 832 11.96 3.42 -7.45
C GLU A 832 12.88 2.81 -6.39
N GLU A 833 13.97 3.49 -6.04
CA GLU A 833 14.86 3.03 -4.98
C GLU A 833 14.33 3.45 -3.60
N ALA A 834 14.64 2.70 -2.54
CA ALA A 834 14.28 3.08 -1.17
C ALA A 834 14.94 4.42 -0.76
N GLN A 835 14.36 5.08 0.26
CA GLN A 835 14.80 6.39 0.76
C GLN A 835 16.31 6.40 1.04
N GLN A 836 17.00 7.43 0.56
CA GLN A 836 18.46 7.55 0.66
C GLN A 836 18.91 8.22 1.97
N PRO A 837 20.09 7.87 2.52
CA PRO A 837 21.06 6.91 2.00
C PRO A 837 20.83 5.47 2.50
N LEU A 838 20.72 4.49 1.58
CA LEU A 838 20.43 3.08 1.92
C LEU A 838 21.35 2.49 3.00
N GLY A 839 22.64 2.86 2.98
CA GLY A 839 23.66 2.33 3.88
C GLY A 839 23.52 2.75 5.34
N GLU A 840 22.72 3.78 5.63
CA GLU A 840 22.40 4.20 7.01
C GLU A 840 21.37 3.26 7.65
N TYR A 841 20.38 2.83 6.87
CA TYR A 841 19.28 1.93 7.28
C TYR A 841 19.52 0.47 6.90
N TYR A 842 20.74 0.19 6.42
CA TYR A 842 21.20 -1.13 5.99
C TYR A 842 20.32 -1.78 4.90
N ARG A 843 19.59 -1.02 4.08
CA ARG A 843 18.91 -1.57 2.90
C ARG A 843 19.95 -1.90 1.82
N HIS A 844 19.63 -2.89 0.97
CA HIS A 844 20.35 -3.09 -0.29
C HIS A 844 19.63 -2.40 -1.46
N ILE A 845 20.24 -2.33 -2.64
CA ILE A 845 19.61 -1.71 -3.81
C ILE A 845 18.40 -2.53 -4.27
N SER A 846 17.36 -1.84 -4.71
CA SER A 846 16.05 -2.42 -5.03
C SER A 846 15.44 -1.93 -6.34
N LYS A 847 15.93 -0.84 -6.94
CA LYS A 847 15.42 -0.38 -8.24
C LYS A 847 15.67 -1.42 -9.34
N GLY A 848 14.60 -1.77 -10.06
CA GLY A 848 14.53 -2.82 -11.07
C GLY A 848 14.24 -4.22 -10.52
N ALA A 849 14.26 -4.42 -9.20
CA ALA A 849 14.04 -5.72 -8.60
C ALA A 849 12.55 -5.97 -8.27
N TRP A 850 12.30 -7.12 -7.65
CA TRP A 850 10.98 -7.74 -7.58
C TRP A 850 10.84 -8.45 -6.21
N PRO A 851 9.80 -8.12 -5.41
CA PRO A 851 9.60 -8.65 -4.06
C PRO A 851 8.84 -9.99 -4.11
N PHE A 852 8.82 -10.76 -3.02
CA PHE A 852 8.07 -12.02 -2.97
C PHE A 852 6.56 -11.85 -3.18
N SER A 853 5.99 -10.80 -2.58
CA SER A 853 4.56 -10.51 -2.55
C SER A 853 4.20 -9.41 -3.56
N THR A 854 4.21 -8.14 -3.15
CA THR A 854 3.70 -6.99 -3.92
C THR A 854 4.69 -5.81 -3.89
N ARG A 855 4.65 -4.92 -4.90
CA ARG A 855 5.51 -3.71 -4.95
C ARG A 855 5.44 -2.82 -3.70
N ASP A 856 4.33 -2.83 -2.96
CA ASP A 856 4.20 -2.07 -1.71
C ASP A 856 5.02 -2.66 -0.55
N HIS A 857 5.22 -3.98 -0.50
CA HIS A 857 6.15 -4.64 0.44
C HIS A 857 7.59 -4.16 0.23
N GLY A 858 7.98 -3.88 -1.03
CA GLY A 858 9.19 -3.12 -1.36
C GLY A 858 10.54 -3.76 -0.99
N TRP A 859 10.55 -5.01 -0.50
CA TRP A 859 11.77 -5.75 -0.22
C TRP A 859 12.10 -6.74 -1.36
N PRO A 860 13.10 -6.45 -2.20
CA PRO A 860 13.54 -7.35 -3.26
C PRO A 860 14.20 -8.62 -2.69
N ILE A 861 14.06 -9.73 -3.41
CA ILE A 861 14.78 -10.99 -3.12
C ILE A 861 15.52 -11.44 -4.38
N SER A 862 16.69 -12.07 -4.23
CA SER A 862 17.53 -12.51 -5.34
C SER A 862 16.81 -13.48 -6.27
N ASP A 863 16.09 -14.47 -5.71
CA ASP A 863 15.32 -15.46 -6.43
C ASP A 863 14.05 -14.86 -7.02
N CYS A 864 13.24 -14.15 -6.23
CA CYS A 864 12.01 -13.48 -6.70
C CYS A 864 12.30 -12.53 -7.87
N SER A 865 13.42 -11.81 -7.83
CA SER A 865 13.88 -10.96 -8.93
C SER A 865 14.37 -11.75 -10.14
N SER A 866 14.94 -12.92 -9.91
CA SER A 866 15.40 -13.81 -10.98
C SER A 866 14.24 -14.56 -11.66
N GLU A 867 13.22 -14.97 -10.90
CA GLU A 867 11.99 -15.58 -11.43
C GLU A 867 11.13 -14.55 -12.15
N GLY A 868 10.96 -13.33 -11.60
CA GLY A 868 10.31 -12.22 -12.28
C GLY A 868 11.00 -11.85 -13.59
N LEU A 869 12.33 -11.76 -13.59
CA LEU A 869 13.15 -11.54 -14.80
C LEU A 869 13.01 -12.70 -15.80
N LYS A 870 13.01 -13.96 -15.36
CA LYS A 870 12.79 -15.12 -16.26
C LYS A 870 11.39 -15.11 -16.86
N ALA A 871 10.35 -14.85 -16.06
CA ALA A 871 8.97 -14.76 -16.54
C ALA A 871 8.84 -13.65 -17.61
N ALA A 872 9.37 -12.45 -17.34
CA ALA A 872 9.41 -11.36 -18.31
C ALA A 872 10.17 -11.74 -19.60
N LEU A 873 11.35 -12.36 -19.49
CA LEU A 873 12.16 -12.81 -20.64
C LEU A 873 11.58 -14.02 -21.40
N VAL A 874 10.66 -14.77 -20.79
CA VAL A 874 9.92 -15.86 -21.45
C VAL A 874 8.71 -15.30 -22.20
N LEU A 875 7.95 -14.40 -21.56
CA LEU A 875 6.80 -13.72 -22.17
C LEU A 875 7.23 -12.81 -23.34
N ALA A 876 8.36 -12.11 -23.23
CA ALA A 876 8.92 -11.26 -24.28
C ALA A 876 9.35 -11.99 -25.58
N LYS A 877 9.26 -13.33 -25.62
CA LYS A 877 9.51 -14.15 -26.83
C LYS A 877 8.24 -14.51 -27.60
N LEU A 878 7.07 -14.14 -27.09
CA LEU A 878 5.75 -14.43 -27.67
C LEU A 878 5.29 -13.24 -28.56
N ASP A 879 4.25 -13.41 -29.38
CA ASP A 879 3.67 -12.25 -30.11
C ASP A 879 3.07 -11.28 -29.08
N SER A 880 3.49 -10.02 -29.13
CA SER A 880 3.02 -8.96 -28.22
C SER A 880 1.54 -8.63 -28.40
N LYS A 881 0.90 -9.07 -29.48
CA LYS A 881 -0.56 -9.05 -29.64
C LYS A 881 -1.28 -10.04 -28.73
N LEU A 882 -0.62 -11.13 -28.33
CA LEU A 882 -1.17 -12.16 -27.45
C LEU A 882 -0.98 -11.80 -25.97
N VAL A 883 0.24 -11.39 -25.59
CA VAL A 883 0.62 -11.21 -24.17
C VAL A 883 0.91 -9.75 -23.75
N GLY A 884 0.83 -8.79 -24.67
CA GLY A 884 1.20 -7.39 -24.43
C GLY A 884 2.63 -7.04 -24.87
N PRO A 885 2.99 -5.74 -24.87
CA PRO A 885 4.35 -5.30 -25.17
C PRO A 885 5.33 -5.77 -24.09
N PRO A 886 6.56 -6.18 -24.43
CA PRO A 886 7.54 -6.63 -23.45
C PRO A 886 7.99 -5.49 -22.53
N ILE A 887 8.29 -5.81 -21.27
CA ILE A 887 8.87 -4.86 -20.31
C ILE A 887 10.14 -4.22 -20.90
N PRO A 888 10.27 -2.86 -20.89
CA PRO A 888 11.41 -2.16 -21.46
C PRO A 888 12.78 -2.63 -20.97
N ALA A 889 13.75 -2.72 -21.88
CA ALA A 889 15.04 -3.36 -21.63
C ALA A 889 15.85 -2.70 -20.51
N GLU A 890 15.75 -1.38 -20.35
CA GLU A 890 16.37 -0.63 -19.26
C GLU A 890 15.86 -1.05 -17.87
N ARG A 891 14.58 -1.40 -17.75
CA ARG A 891 14.01 -1.95 -16.51
C ARG A 891 14.52 -3.37 -16.22
N LEU A 892 14.88 -4.13 -17.26
CA LEU A 892 15.56 -5.43 -17.10
C LEU A 892 17.05 -5.25 -16.75
N TYR A 893 17.70 -4.18 -17.25
CA TYR A 893 19.09 -3.84 -16.91
C TYR A 893 19.24 -3.38 -15.44
N ASP A 894 18.25 -2.67 -14.91
CA ASP A 894 18.17 -2.37 -13.48
C ASP A 894 18.05 -3.68 -12.66
N CYS A 895 17.14 -4.60 -13.03
CA CYS A 895 17.01 -5.91 -12.37
C CYS A 895 18.33 -6.70 -12.36
N VAL A 896 19.01 -6.78 -13.50
CA VAL A 896 20.30 -7.45 -13.64
C VAL A 896 21.37 -6.76 -12.78
N THR A 897 21.30 -5.44 -12.60
CA THR A 897 22.20 -4.70 -11.72
C THR A 897 22.01 -5.09 -10.26
N VAL A 898 20.76 -5.26 -9.80
CA VAL A 898 20.46 -5.78 -8.46
C VAL A 898 20.97 -7.22 -8.30
N VAL A 899 20.59 -8.12 -9.21
CA VAL A 899 21.01 -9.55 -9.17
C VAL A 899 22.53 -9.72 -9.18
N LEU A 900 23.27 -8.90 -9.96
CA LEU A 900 24.73 -8.91 -9.96
C LEU A 900 25.32 -8.43 -8.62
N SER A 901 24.70 -7.44 -7.96
CA SER A 901 25.19 -6.91 -6.68
C SER A 901 25.00 -7.87 -5.50
N TYR A 902 24.03 -8.78 -5.55
CA TYR A 902 23.73 -9.70 -4.44
C TYR A 902 24.69 -10.92 -4.39
N GLN A 903 25.58 -11.11 -5.38
CA GLN A 903 26.52 -12.24 -5.37
C GLN A 903 27.61 -12.08 -4.30
N ASN A 904 27.67 -13.03 -3.38
CA ASN A 904 28.61 -13.05 -2.26
C ASN A 904 30.03 -13.51 -2.65
N GLY A 905 30.99 -13.40 -1.72
CA GLY A 905 32.42 -13.59 -1.98
C GLY A 905 32.83 -15.02 -2.43
N ASP A 906 32.13 -16.03 -1.94
CA ASP A 906 32.25 -17.44 -2.33
C ASP A 906 31.68 -17.73 -3.74
N GLY A 907 30.73 -16.91 -4.20
CA GLY A 907 30.05 -17.03 -5.49
C GLY A 907 28.57 -17.41 -5.39
N GLY A 908 28.05 -17.65 -4.19
CA GLY A 908 26.62 -17.88 -3.98
C GLY A 908 25.81 -16.58 -3.89
N TRP A 909 24.50 -16.74 -3.80
CA TRP A 909 23.56 -15.68 -3.45
C TRP A 909 22.81 -16.06 -2.17
N GLY A 910 22.63 -15.07 -1.29
CA GLY A 910 21.66 -15.12 -0.20
C GLY A 910 20.31 -14.59 -0.65
N THR A 911 19.40 -14.37 0.30
CA THR A 911 18.00 -14.00 0.03
C THR A 911 17.84 -12.53 -0.35
N TYR A 912 17.78 -11.64 0.64
CA TYR A 912 17.53 -10.21 0.45
C TYR A 912 18.81 -9.43 0.24
N GLU A 913 19.93 -9.93 0.77
CA GLU A 913 21.15 -9.14 0.91
C GLU A 913 22.44 -9.97 0.75
N ASN A 914 23.56 -9.26 0.65
CA ASN A 914 24.86 -9.91 0.83
C ASN A 914 25.04 -10.44 2.26
N LYS A 915 25.87 -11.47 2.38
CA LYS A 915 26.37 -12.06 3.63
C LYS A 915 27.30 -11.08 4.34
N ARG A 916 26.72 -10.15 5.11
CA ARG A 916 27.41 -9.04 5.80
C ARG A 916 28.20 -9.44 7.06
N SER A 917 28.02 -10.68 7.53
CA SER A 917 28.51 -11.20 8.82
C SER A 917 29.02 -12.64 8.72
N PHE A 918 29.74 -13.10 9.76
CA PHE A 918 30.35 -14.43 9.83
C PHE A 918 29.39 -15.48 10.42
N GLU A 919 29.40 -16.70 9.89
CA GLU A 919 28.54 -17.82 10.34
C GLU A 919 28.72 -18.18 11.82
N MET A 920 29.91 -17.91 12.39
CA MET A 920 30.18 -18.07 13.82
C MET A 920 29.22 -17.25 14.71
N LEU A 921 28.58 -16.20 14.19
CA LEU A 921 27.55 -15.44 14.90
C LEU A 921 26.26 -16.23 15.16
N GLU A 922 26.03 -17.37 14.54
CA GLU A 922 24.91 -18.25 14.90
C GLU A 922 25.02 -18.73 16.37
N VAL A 923 26.21 -18.65 16.99
CA VAL A 923 26.45 -18.87 18.42
C VAL A 923 25.69 -17.88 19.34
N ILE A 924 25.15 -16.78 18.79
CA ILE A 924 24.31 -15.82 19.53
C ILE A 924 22.83 -15.81 19.08
N ASN A 925 22.36 -16.78 18.30
CA ASN A 925 20.95 -16.94 17.90
C ASN A 925 20.01 -16.95 19.13
N PRO A 926 19.15 -15.92 19.36
CA PRO A 926 18.36 -15.80 20.58
C PRO A 926 17.02 -16.55 20.56
N SER A 927 16.71 -17.28 19.49
CA SER A 927 15.33 -17.71 19.21
C SER A 927 14.91 -19.02 19.90
N GLU A 928 15.86 -19.85 20.34
CA GLU A 928 15.68 -21.24 20.83
C GLU A 928 15.05 -22.22 19.82
N THR A 929 14.30 -21.70 18.84
CA THR A 929 13.25 -22.39 18.06
C THR A 929 13.59 -22.47 16.57
N PHE A 930 14.43 -21.56 16.07
CA PHE A 930 14.78 -21.46 14.65
C PHE A 930 16.29 -21.59 14.46
N GLY A 931 16.74 -22.31 13.43
CA GLY A 931 18.15 -22.42 13.09
C GLY A 931 18.54 -21.55 11.91
N GLU A 932 19.78 -21.05 11.89
CA GLU A 932 20.36 -20.29 10.77
C GLU A 932 19.57 -19.01 10.49
N ILE A 933 19.54 -18.11 11.50
CA ILE A 933 18.82 -16.83 11.44
C ILE A 933 19.72 -15.60 11.56
N VAL A 934 20.97 -15.73 12.03
CA VAL A 934 21.79 -14.55 12.36
C VAL A 934 22.46 -13.96 11.12
N VAL A 935 22.63 -14.74 10.05
CA VAL A 935 23.33 -14.35 8.82
C VAL A 935 22.44 -14.63 7.61
N ASP A 936 22.49 -13.77 6.57
CA ASP A 936 21.90 -14.11 5.27
C ASP A 936 22.85 -15.13 4.60
N TYR A 937 22.49 -16.42 4.70
CA TYR A 937 23.29 -17.53 4.18
C TYR A 937 23.16 -17.63 2.66
N ASN A 938 24.13 -18.24 1.99
CA ASN A 938 24.01 -18.53 0.57
C ASN A 938 23.22 -19.83 0.37
N HIS A 939 22.30 -19.86 -0.60
CA HIS A 939 21.38 -20.98 -0.80
C HIS A 939 21.50 -21.57 -2.22
N VAL A 940 21.11 -22.84 -2.38
CA VAL A 940 21.12 -23.52 -3.71
C VAL A 940 20.05 -22.90 -4.62
N GLU A 941 18.91 -22.58 -4.05
CA GLU A 941 17.73 -22.05 -4.75
C GLU A 941 18.00 -20.63 -5.25
N CYS A 942 18.35 -19.72 -4.33
CA CYS A 942 18.72 -18.34 -4.64
C CYS A 942 19.83 -18.26 -5.71
N SER A 943 20.90 -19.05 -5.54
CA SER A 943 22.01 -19.10 -6.50
C SER A 943 21.59 -19.65 -7.86
N SER A 944 20.73 -20.67 -7.89
CA SER A 944 20.23 -21.29 -9.12
C SER A 944 19.28 -20.37 -9.89
N ALA A 945 18.34 -19.72 -9.19
CA ALA A 945 17.47 -18.70 -9.77
C ALA A 945 18.31 -17.61 -10.43
N CYS A 946 19.30 -17.04 -9.73
CA CYS A 946 20.20 -16.02 -10.28
C CYS A 946 21.01 -16.52 -11.48
N ILE A 947 21.54 -17.75 -11.44
CA ILE A 947 22.28 -18.35 -12.57
C ILE A 947 21.38 -18.53 -13.80
N THR A 948 20.21 -19.13 -13.62
CA THR A 948 19.26 -19.40 -14.72
C THR A 948 18.74 -18.10 -15.34
N ALA A 949 18.44 -17.08 -14.52
CA ALA A 949 18.03 -15.76 -15.00
C ALA A 949 19.15 -15.01 -15.73
N LEU A 950 20.37 -15.02 -15.20
CA LEU A 950 21.53 -14.38 -15.86
C LEU A 950 21.91 -15.06 -17.18
N VAL A 951 21.74 -16.38 -17.30
CA VAL A 951 21.85 -17.10 -18.59
C VAL A 951 20.75 -16.64 -19.55
N ALA A 952 19.49 -16.66 -19.13
CA ALA A 952 18.35 -16.26 -19.97
C ALA A 952 18.48 -14.81 -20.46
N PHE A 953 18.92 -13.91 -19.57
CA PHE A 953 19.19 -12.52 -19.90
C PHE A 953 20.37 -12.38 -20.88
N LYS A 954 21.50 -13.07 -20.65
CA LYS A 954 22.65 -13.02 -21.57
C LYS A 954 22.29 -13.54 -22.97
N ALA A 955 21.35 -14.48 -23.09
CA ALA A 955 20.86 -14.94 -24.38
C ALA A 955 20.00 -13.89 -25.12
N ALA A 956 19.24 -13.05 -24.40
CA ALA A 956 18.42 -11.99 -24.98
C ALA A 956 19.20 -10.67 -25.21
N HIS A 957 20.14 -10.33 -24.33
CA HIS A 957 20.91 -9.08 -24.34
C HIS A 957 22.43 -9.37 -24.35
N PRO A 958 22.99 -10.00 -25.40
CA PRO A 958 24.33 -10.58 -25.41
C PRO A 958 25.50 -9.59 -25.25
N THR A 959 25.24 -8.28 -25.36
CA THR A 959 26.24 -7.22 -25.17
C THR A 959 26.21 -6.57 -23.78
N HIS A 960 25.10 -6.65 -23.04
CA HIS A 960 24.93 -5.92 -21.78
C HIS A 960 25.70 -6.61 -20.64
N ARG A 961 26.73 -5.94 -20.08
CA ARG A 961 27.58 -6.43 -18.97
C ARG A 961 28.14 -7.85 -19.15
N ALA A 962 28.22 -8.35 -20.39
CA ALA A 962 28.38 -9.78 -20.68
C ALA A 962 29.62 -10.45 -20.06
N ALA A 963 30.75 -9.75 -19.97
CA ALA A 963 31.98 -10.25 -19.36
C ALA A 963 31.93 -10.34 -17.83
N GLU A 964 31.12 -9.49 -17.18
CA GLU A 964 30.84 -9.54 -15.75
C GLU A 964 29.86 -10.68 -15.46
N ILE A 965 28.76 -10.76 -16.21
CA ILE A 965 27.78 -11.85 -16.12
C ILE A 965 28.48 -13.21 -16.28
N GLU A 966 29.39 -13.37 -17.24
CA GLU A 966 30.12 -14.63 -17.42
C GLU A 966 31.05 -14.97 -16.24
N ARG A 967 31.68 -13.97 -15.62
CA ARG A 967 32.48 -14.16 -14.40
C ARG A 967 31.59 -14.58 -13.23
N THR A 968 30.44 -13.93 -13.08
CA THR A 968 29.41 -14.21 -12.08
C THR A 968 28.87 -15.63 -12.21
N LEU A 969 28.51 -16.07 -13.42
CA LEU A 969 28.04 -17.43 -13.70
C LEU A 969 29.10 -18.49 -13.35
N LYS A 970 30.37 -18.28 -13.75
CA LYS A 970 31.48 -19.20 -13.41
C LYS A 970 31.71 -19.33 -11.90
N ARG A 971 31.50 -18.26 -11.12
CA ARG A 971 31.53 -18.28 -9.64
C ARG A 971 30.33 -19.03 -9.07
N GLY A 972 29.12 -18.76 -9.59
CA GLY A 972 27.88 -19.40 -9.16
C GLY A 972 27.87 -20.92 -9.34
N VAL A 973 28.25 -21.41 -10.51
CA VAL A 973 28.33 -22.86 -10.78
C VAL A 973 29.38 -23.54 -9.88
N LYS A 974 30.49 -22.87 -9.60
CA LYS A 974 31.50 -23.37 -8.65
C LYS A 974 30.93 -23.46 -7.23
N TYR A 975 30.21 -22.42 -6.78
CA TYR A 975 29.52 -22.43 -5.49
C TYR A 975 28.53 -23.58 -5.39
N LEU A 976 27.59 -23.71 -6.34
CA LEU A 976 26.58 -24.76 -6.37
C LEU A 976 27.19 -26.17 -6.27
N LYS A 977 28.26 -26.44 -7.02
CA LYS A 977 28.96 -27.74 -6.96
C LYS A 977 29.69 -27.97 -5.64
N SER A 978 30.14 -26.92 -4.96
CA SER A 978 30.80 -27.04 -3.65
C SER A 978 29.84 -27.32 -2.49
N ILE A 979 28.54 -27.05 -2.67
CA ILE A 979 27.49 -27.34 -1.67
C ILE A 979 26.63 -28.58 -2.01
N GLN A 980 26.94 -29.30 -3.09
CA GLN A 980 26.31 -30.59 -3.36
C GLN A 980 26.74 -31.61 -2.29
N ARG A 981 25.78 -32.37 -1.75
CA ARG A 981 26.05 -33.37 -0.72
C ARG A 981 26.70 -34.63 -1.31
N PRO A 982 27.44 -35.42 -0.51
CA PRO A 982 28.07 -36.67 -0.98
C PRO A 982 27.07 -37.72 -1.50
N ASP A 983 25.81 -37.64 -1.07
CA ASP A 983 24.71 -38.47 -1.56
C ASP A 983 24.18 -38.06 -2.95
N GLY A 984 24.62 -36.90 -3.48
CA GLY A 984 24.22 -36.34 -4.76
C GLY A 984 23.13 -35.27 -4.70
N SER A 985 22.49 -35.09 -3.53
CA SER A 985 21.42 -34.11 -3.34
C SER A 985 21.93 -32.70 -3.07
N TRP A 986 21.01 -31.72 -3.13
CA TRP A 986 21.17 -30.46 -2.44
C TRP A 986 20.03 -30.30 -1.42
N TYR A 987 20.33 -29.63 -0.29
CA TYR A 987 19.35 -29.35 0.76
C TYR A 987 18.52 -28.11 0.39
N GLY A 988 17.18 -28.23 0.38
CA GLY A 988 16.24 -27.13 0.22
C GLY A 988 15.89 -26.43 1.54
N ASN A 989 16.08 -25.11 1.57
CA ASN A 989 15.90 -24.22 2.72
C ASN A 989 14.55 -23.50 2.71
N TRP A 990 13.93 -23.37 1.53
CA TRP A 990 12.66 -22.64 1.33
C TRP A 990 11.48 -23.54 0.91
N GLY A 991 11.77 -24.77 0.49
CA GLY A 991 10.79 -25.80 0.14
C GLY A 991 11.29 -27.18 0.57
N VAL A 992 10.36 -28.10 0.86
CA VAL A 992 10.59 -29.40 1.53
C VAL A 992 10.94 -30.50 0.53
N CYS A 993 12.16 -31.05 0.48
CA CYS A 993 13.44 -30.53 0.99
C CYS A 993 14.56 -30.84 -0.02
N PHE A 994 14.96 -32.10 -0.14
CA PHE A 994 15.98 -32.53 -1.09
C PHE A 994 15.46 -32.64 -2.51
N THR A 995 14.18 -32.96 -2.71
CA THR A 995 13.56 -32.87 -4.05
C THR A 995 13.57 -31.44 -4.59
N TYR A 996 13.20 -30.47 -3.75
CA TYR A 996 13.23 -29.04 -4.05
C TYR A 996 14.65 -28.53 -4.34
N GLY A 997 15.59 -28.72 -3.41
CA GLY A 997 16.98 -28.27 -3.59
C GLY A 997 17.68 -28.92 -4.77
N THR A 998 17.41 -30.21 -5.03
CA THR A 998 18.02 -30.93 -6.16
C THR A 998 17.44 -30.52 -7.52
N TRP A 999 16.16 -30.12 -7.57
CA TRP A 999 15.59 -29.50 -8.78
C TRP A 999 16.34 -28.20 -9.15
N PHE A 1000 16.48 -27.27 -8.21
CA PHE A 1000 17.28 -26.05 -8.45
C PHE A 1000 18.74 -26.36 -8.82
N GLY A 1001 19.39 -27.34 -8.18
CA GLY A 1001 20.73 -27.79 -8.57
C GLY A 1001 20.81 -28.26 -10.02
N CYS A 1002 19.86 -29.09 -10.47
CA CYS A 1002 19.76 -29.58 -11.84
C CYS A 1002 19.47 -28.47 -12.87
N GLU A 1003 18.54 -27.54 -12.59
CA GLU A 1003 18.22 -26.42 -13.50
C GLU A 1003 19.42 -25.51 -13.75
N ALA A 1004 20.21 -25.19 -12.72
CA ALA A 1004 21.39 -24.35 -12.88
C ALA A 1004 22.50 -25.02 -13.70
N LEU A 1005 22.67 -26.34 -13.55
CA LEU A 1005 23.59 -27.12 -14.37
C LEU A 1005 23.12 -27.15 -15.83
N ALA A 1006 21.84 -27.43 -16.06
CA ALA A 1006 21.24 -27.45 -17.40
C ALA A 1006 21.39 -26.10 -18.11
N ALA A 1007 21.14 -24.99 -17.42
CA ALA A 1007 21.27 -23.64 -17.97
C ALA A 1007 22.70 -23.28 -18.42
N VAL A 1008 23.74 -23.87 -17.81
CA VAL A 1008 25.14 -23.68 -18.24
C VAL A 1008 25.64 -24.75 -19.22
N GLY A 1009 24.74 -25.59 -19.75
CA GLY A 1009 25.05 -26.64 -20.73
C GLY A 1009 25.55 -27.95 -20.12
N GLU A 1010 25.40 -28.15 -18.81
CA GLU A 1010 25.73 -29.41 -18.14
C GLU A 1010 24.53 -30.37 -18.10
N SER A 1011 24.78 -31.63 -18.43
CA SER A 1011 23.78 -32.69 -18.53
C SER A 1011 24.24 -33.96 -17.84
N TYR A 1012 23.37 -34.98 -17.76
CA TYR A 1012 23.72 -36.30 -17.27
C TYR A 1012 24.93 -36.90 -18.01
N ALA A 1013 25.09 -36.62 -19.31
CA ALA A 1013 26.24 -37.08 -20.08
C ALA A 1013 27.53 -36.33 -19.71
N SER A 1014 27.50 -35.00 -19.62
CA SER A 1014 28.72 -34.19 -19.40
C SER A 1014 29.13 -34.05 -17.93
N SER A 1015 28.19 -34.13 -16.97
CA SER A 1015 28.44 -33.74 -15.58
C SER A 1015 28.29 -34.88 -14.57
N ALA A 1016 29.33 -35.10 -13.77
CA ALA A 1016 29.26 -36.01 -12.63
C ALA A 1016 28.26 -35.54 -11.57
N SER A 1017 28.11 -34.21 -11.40
CA SER A 1017 27.18 -33.58 -10.46
C SER A 1017 25.72 -33.83 -10.84
N ALA A 1018 25.40 -33.79 -12.14
CA ALA A 1018 24.08 -34.18 -12.65
C ALA A 1018 23.82 -35.70 -12.48
N ARG A 1019 24.83 -36.55 -12.68
CA ARG A 1019 24.68 -38.01 -12.49
C ARG A 1019 24.41 -38.40 -11.05
N SER A 1020 25.10 -37.81 -10.07
CA SER A 1020 24.84 -38.07 -8.65
C SER A 1020 23.46 -37.56 -8.23
N ALA A 1021 23.03 -36.39 -8.74
CA ALA A 1021 21.68 -35.86 -8.51
C ALA A 1021 20.57 -36.78 -9.05
N CYS A 1022 20.73 -37.28 -10.28
CA CYS A 1022 19.79 -38.26 -10.85
C CYS A 1022 19.79 -39.57 -10.04
N ALA A 1023 20.96 -40.09 -9.66
CA ALA A 1023 21.07 -41.31 -8.86
C ALA A 1023 20.38 -41.17 -7.49
N PHE A 1024 20.54 -40.02 -6.82
CA PHE A 1024 19.82 -39.70 -5.58
C PHE A 1024 18.30 -39.75 -5.77
N LEU A 1025 17.78 -38.99 -6.76
CA LEU A 1025 16.34 -38.93 -7.02
C LEU A 1025 15.78 -40.31 -7.37
N LEU A 1026 16.42 -41.04 -8.27
CA LEU A 1026 15.98 -42.38 -8.69
C LEU A 1026 16.00 -43.41 -7.54
N GLN A 1027 16.93 -43.29 -6.57
CA GLN A 1027 16.92 -44.10 -5.35
C GLN A 1027 15.72 -43.81 -4.44
N LYS A 1028 15.08 -42.63 -4.59
CA LYS A 1028 13.88 -42.22 -3.84
C LYS A 1028 12.58 -42.37 -4.64
N GLN A 1029 12.62 -42.85 -5.88
CA GLN A 1029 11.40 -43.05 -6.67
C GLN A 1029 10.57 -44.19 -6.08
N ARG A 1030 9.27 -43.93 -5.97
CA ARG A 1030 8.27 -44.81 -5.38
C ARG A 1030 7.70 -45.81 -6.38
N SER A 1031 7.03 -46.86 -5.91
CA SER A 1031 6.50 -47.96 -6.74
C SER A 1031 5.32 -47.56 -7.65
N ASP A 1032 4.61 -46.49 -7.31
CA ASP A 1032 3.62 -45.80 -8.14
C ASP A 1032 4.26 -44.86 -9.19
N GLY A 1033 5.55 -44.56 -9.04
CA GLY A 1033 6.33 -43.64 -9.87
C GLY A 1033 6.55 -42.25 -9.27
N GLY A 1034 5.98 -41.95 -8.10
CA GLY A 1034 6.09 -40.63 -7.47
C GLY A 1034 7.30 -40.47 -6.54
N TRP A 1035 7.27 -39.37 -5.80
CA TRP A 1035 8.13 -39.02 -4.65
C TRP A 1035 7.27 -38.35 -3.59
N GLY A 1036 7.57 -38.53 -2.29
CA GLY A 1036 6.84 -37.88 -1.21
C GLY A 1036 7.74 -37.61 -0.01
N GLU A 1037 7.99 -36.34 0.29
CA GLU A 1037 8.99 -35.91 1.26
C GLU A 1037 8.36 -35.24 2.48
N SER A 1038 8.64 -35.75 3.68
CA SER A 1038 8.12 -35.21 4.95
C SER A 1038 8.86 -33.94 5.36
N TYR A 1039 8.15 -33.02 6.03
CA TYR A 1039 8.72 -31.82 6.65
C TYR A 1039 9.88 -32.13 7.62
N LEU A 1040 9.87 -33.33 8.23
CA LEU A 1040 10.94 -33.85 9.07
C LEU A 1040 12.31 -33.89 8.35
N SER A 1041 12.32 -33.90 7.01
CA SER A 1041 13.54 -33.86 6.20
C SER A 1041 14.34 -32.56 6.40
N CYS A 1042 13.64 -31.46 6.69
CA CYS A 1042 14.23 -30.16 6.96
C CYS A 1042 14.90 -30.12 8.34
N GLN A 1043 14.17 -30.55 9.37
CA GLN A 1043 14.64 -30.62 10.76
C GLN A 1043 15.81 -31.59 10.92
N ASN A 1044 15.66 -32.82 10.42
CA ASN A 1044 16.66 -33.88 10.56
C ASN A 1044 17.81 -33.77 9.53
N LYS A 1045 17.70 -32.86 8.55
CA LYS A 1045 18.65 -32.65 7.44
C LYS A 1045 19.02 -33.94 6.68
N VAL A 1046 18.07 -34.87 6.57
CA VAL A 1046 18.15 -36.14 5.80
C VAL A 1046 16.80 -36.47 5.17
N TYR A 1047 16.77 -37.07 3.97
CA TYR A 1047 15.51 -37.39 3.27
C TYR A 1047 14.63 -38.32 4.10
N SER A 1048 13.49 -37.81 4.54
CA SER A 1048 12.49 -38.51 5.33
C SER A 1048 11.25 -38.71 4.46
N GLN A 1049 10.94 -39.97 4.15
CA GLN A 1049 9.77 -40.33 3.32
C GLN A 1049 8.47 -40.02 4.07
N LEU A 1050 7.43 -39.57 3.36
CA LEU A 1050 6.08 -39.39 3.92
C LEU A 1050 5.50 -40.71 4.46
N GLU A 1051 4.76 -40.58 5.57
CA GLU A 1051 4.06 -41.68 6.24
C GLU A 1051 3.05 -42.37 5.30
N GLY A 1052 2.76 -43.64 5.59
CA GLY A 1052 1.93 -44.50 4.75
C GLY A 1052 2.57 -44.87 3.42
N GLU A 1053 3.84 -44.50 3.19
CA GLU A 1053 4.55 -44.72 1.92
C GLU A 1053 3.77 -44.06 0.75
N THR A 1054 3.54 -42.75 0.87
CA THR A 1054 2.70 -41.95 -0.05
C THR A 1054 3.51 -41.05 -1.00
N SER A 1055 2.94 -40.76 -2.17
CA SER A 1055 3.47 -39.83 -3.17
C SER A 1055 2.81 -38.45 -3.08
N HIS A 1056 3.61 -37.41 -3.33
CA HIS A 1056 3.21 -36.02 -3.27
C HIS A 1056 3.35 -35.37 -4.66
N ALA A 1057 2.29 -34.71 -5.16
CA ALA A 1057 2.26 -34.13 -6.49
C ALA A 1057 3.42 -33.14 -6.71
N VAL A 1058 3.66 -32.26 -5.74
CA VAL A 1058 4.73 -31.25 -5.79
C VAL A 1058 6.14 -31.87 -5.79
N ASN A 1059 6.47 -32.76 -4.85
CA ASN A 1059 7.80 -33.44 -4.84
C ASN A 1059 8.03 -34.27 -6.12
N THR A 1060 6.98 -34.94 -6.61
CA THR A 1060 7.02 -35.72 -7.86
C THR A 1060 7.28 -34.82 -9.06
N ALA A 1061 6.65 -33.65 -9.12
CA ALA A 1061 6.87 -32.66 -10.17
C ALA A 1061 8.30 -32.07 -10.13
N TRP A 1062 8.82 -31.72 -8.95
CA TRP A 1062 10.22 -31.27 -8.80
C TRP A 1062 11.22 -32.34 -9.23
N ALA A 1063 11.05 -33.59 -8.81
CA ALA A 1063 11.92 -34.70 -9.21
C ALA A 1063 11.86 -34.96 -10.73
N LEU A 1064 10.67 -34.91 -11.34
CA LEU A 1064 10.50 -35.04 -12.78
C LEU A 1064 11.15 -33.88 -13.56
N LEU A 1065 10.97 -32.64 -13.11
CA LEU A 1065 11.64 -31.46 -13.67
C LEU A 1065 13.17 -31.58 -13.56
N ALA A 1066 13.69 -31.98 -12.39
CA ALA A 1066 15.13 -32.15 -12.16
C ALA A 1066 15.78 -33.15 -13.13
N LEU A 1067 15.14 -34.31 -13.34
CA LEU A 1067 15.61 -35.33 -14.27
C LEU A 1067 15.53 -34.86 -15.72
N LEU A 1068 14.44 -34.18 -16.10
CA LEU A 1068 14.25 -33.62 -17.44
C LEU A 1068 15.19 -32.45 -17.73
N ALA A 1069 15.54 -31.61 -16.76
CA ALA A 1069 16.43 -30.46 -16.93
C ALA A 1069 17.80 -30.93 -17.45
N VAL A 1070 18.41 -31.91 -16.79
CA VAL A 1070 19.75 -32.45 -17.15
C VAL A 1070 19.72 -33.52 -18.25
N GLY A 1071 18.57 -33.75 -18.90
CA GLY A 1071 18.46 -34.61 -20.09
C GLY A 1071 18.42 -36.11 -19.82
N TYR A 1072 17.86 -36.55 -18.69
CA TYR A 1072 17.78 -37.97 -18.33
C TYR A 1072 16.89 -38.80 -19.29
N GLU A 1073 16.02 -38.16 -20.07
CA GLU A 1073 15.21 -38.79 -21.12
C GLU A 1073 16.07 -39.52 -22.18
N ALA A 1074 17.32 -39.11 -22.39
CA ALA A 1074 18.26 -39.79 -23.27
C ALA A 1074 18.92 -41.05 -22.65
N VAL A 1075 18.53 -41.43 -21.42
CA VAL A 1075 19.14 -42.51 -20.63
C VAL A 1075 18.13 -43.61 -20.31
N ASP A 1076 17.03 -43.28 -19.62
CA ASP A 1076 15.87 -44.17 -19.44
C ASP A 1076 14.60 -43.33 -19.23
N CYS A 1077 13.61 -43.50 -20.11
CA CYS A 1077 12.32 -42.83 -19.97
C CYS A 1077 11.38 -43.50 -18.96
N LYS A 1078 11.62 -44.74 -18.51
CA LYS A 1078 10.70 -45.46 -17.60
C LYS A 1078 10.43 -44.73 -16.28
N PRO A 1079 11.43 -44.17 -15.57
CA PRO A 1079 11.20 -43.32 -14.40
C PRO A 1079 10.31 -42.12 -14.71
N LEU A 1080 10.52 -41.48 -15.87
CA LEU A 1080 9.80 -40.27 -16.30
C LEU A 1080 8.34 -40.59 -16.67
N HIS A 1081 8.11 -41.72 -17.35
CA HIS A 1081 6.78 -42.24 -17.64
C HIS A 1081 6.03 -42.59 -16.35
N ALA A 1082 6.69 -43.18 -15.35
CA ALA A 1082 6.08 -43.50 -14.07
C ALA A 1082 5.68 -42.22 -13.30
N ALA A 1083 6.59 -41.24 -13.22
CA ALA A 1083 6.33 -39.93 -12.62
C ALA A 1083 5.16 -39.20 -13.28
N ALA A 1084 5.13 -39.16 -14.62
CA ALA A 1084 4.03 -38.56 -15.38
C ALA A 1084 2.70 -39.31 -15.13
N ARG A 1085 2.71 -40.66 -15.05
CA ARG A 1085 1.51 -41.44 -14.72
C ARG A 1085 1.00 -41.15 -13.30
N CYS A 1086 1.88 -41.00 -12.31
CA CYS A 1086 1.52 -40.57 -10.96
C CYS A 1086 0.83 -39.19 -10.96
N LEU A 1087 1.38 -38.19 -11.66
CA LEU A 1087 0.76 -36.86 -11.74
C LEU A 1087 -0.60 -36.87 -12.45
N LEU A 1088 -0.79 -37.70 -13.48
CA LEU A 1088 -2.07 -37.87 -14.19
C LEU A 1088 -3.12 -38.64 -13.37
N GLN A 1089 -2.68 -39.52 -12.47
CA GLN A 1089 -3.55 -40.24 -11.53
C GLN A 1089 -4.01 -39.35 -10.37
N LEU A 1090 -3.12 -38.48 -9.88
CA LEU A 1090 -3.41 -37.50 -8.82
C LEU A 1090 -4.28 -36.32 -9.30
N GLN A 1091 -4.37 -36.05 -10.61
CA GLN A 1091 -5.23 -34.97 -11.10
C GLN A 1091 -6.71 -35.31 -10.88
N GLN A 1092 -7.44 -34.42 -10.23
CA GLN A 1092 -8.89 -34.51 -10.04
C GLN A 1092 -9.63 -34.29 -11.37
N ASP A 1093 -10.91 -34.70 -11.45
CA ASP A 1093 -11.70 -34.54 -12.67
C ASP A 1093 -12.11 -33.07 -12.94
N SER A 1094 -11.98 -32.20 -11.92
CA SER A 1094 -11.96 -30.74 -12.06
C SER A 1094 -10.77 -30.23 -12.87
N GLY A 1095 -9.65 -30.96 -12.87
CA GLY A 1095 -8.34 -30.48 -13.35
C GLY A 1095 -7.40 -29.97 -12.25
N ASP A 1096 -7.90 -29.80 -11.01
CA ASP A 1096 -7.07 -29.51 -9.84
C ASP A 1096 -6.19 -30.70 -9.44
N TRP A 1097 -5.25 -30.49 -8.52
CA TRP A 1097 -4.59 -31.55 -7.76
C TRP A 1097 -4.96 -31.43 -6.28
N PRO A 1098 -5.08 -32.56 -5.56
CA PRO A 1098 -5.44 -32.54 -4.15
C PRO A 1098 -4.42 -31.75 -3.34
N GLN A 1099 -4.91 -31.06 -2.30
CA GLN A 1099 -4.03 -30.59 -1.24
C GLN A 1099 -3.43 -31.80 -0.52
N GLN A 1100 -2.15 -31.70 -0.18
CA GLN A 1100 -1.39 -32.72 0.52
C GLN A 1100 -0.61 -32.06 1.68
N HIS A 1101 0.54 -32.61 2.06
CA HIS A 1101 1.39 -32.13 3.15
C HIS A 1101 2.04 -30.77 2.86
N ILE A 1102 2.70 -30.20 3.87
CA ILE A 1102 3.33 -28.89 3.77
C ILE A 1102 4.55 -28.93 2.83
N SER A 1103 4.59 -28.02 1.84
CA SER A 1103 5.66 -27.98 0.83
C SER A 1103 6.68 -26.86 1.04
N GLY A 1104 6.39 -25.87 1.88
CA GLY A 1104 7.27 -24.75 2.21
C GLY A 1104 7.91 -24.86 3.59
N VAL A 1105 9.10 -24.27 3.75
CA VAL A 1105 9.86 -24.25 5.01
C VAL A 1105 10.63 -22.93 5.13
N PHE A 1106 10.90 -22.49 6.37
CA PHE A 1106 11.90 -21.47 6.66
C PHE A 1106 12.67 -21.78 7.96
N ASN A 1107 13.93 -21.35 8.01
CA ASN A 1107 14.84 -21.49 9.16
C ASN A 1107 14.85 -22.90 9.80
N ARG A 1108 14.83 -23.93 8.92
CA ARG A 1108 14.85 -25.38 9.19
C ARG A 1108 13.62 -25.97 9.90
N ASN A 1109 13.05 -25.26 10.86
CA ASN A 1109 12.12 -25.83 11.84
C ASN A 1109 10.67 -25.37 11.68
N CYS A 1110 10.40 -24.30 10.93
CA CYS A 1110 9.04 -23.81 10.71
C CYS A 1110 8.57 -24.06 9.27
N MET A 1111 7.34 -24.49 9.11
CA MET A 1111 6.77 -24.87 7.83
C MET A 1111 5.67 -23.89 7.40
N ILE A 1112 5.53 -23.70 6.09
CA ILE A 1112 4.61 -22.71 5.48
C ILE A 1112 3.90 -23.31 4.27
N THR A 1113 2.61 -23.00 4.12
CA THR A 1113 1.80 -23.41 2.97
C THR A 1113 2.25 -22.67 1.71
N TYR A 1114 2.25 -23.32 0.56
CA TYR A 1114 2.26 -22.67 -0.76
C TYR A 1114 1.09 -23.26 -1.56
N ALA A 1115 -0.12 -22.72 -1.40
CA ALA A 1115 -1.35 -23.34 -1.93
C ALA A 1115 -1.28 -23.64 -3.44
N ASN A 1116 -0.70 -22.71 -4.19
CA ASN A 1116 -0.60 -22.75 -5.65
C ASN A 1116 0.41 -23.76 -6.21
N TYR A 1117 1.35 -24.27 -5.40
CA TYR A 1117 2.38 -25.21 -5.86
C TYR A 1117 1.79 -26.50 -6.45
N ARG A 1118 0.65 -26.96 -5.92
CA ARG A 1118 -0.02 -28.19 -6.41
C ARG A 1118 -0.64 -28.04 -7.79
N ASN A 1119 -0.88 -26.80 -8.25
CA ASN A 1119 -1.28 -26.52 -9.62
C ASN A 1119 -0.05 -26.24 -10.49
N ILE A 1120 0.78 -25.27 -10.07
CA ILE A 1120 1.94 -24.78 -10.82
C ILE A 1120 2.88 -25.92 -11.22
N PHE A 1121 3.35 -26.73 -10.27
CA PHE A 1121 4.41 -27.68 -10.55
C PHE A 1121 3.96 -28.90 -11.36
N PRO A 1122 2.81 -29.55 -11.10
CA PRO A 1122 2.29 -30.61 -11.98
C PRO A 1122 2.02 -30.13 -13.42
N ILE A 1123 1.49 -28.91 -13.61
CA ILE A 1123 1.33 -28.30 -14.94
C ILE A 1123 2.70 -28.14 -15.62
N TRP A 1124 3.69 -27.59 -14.91
CA TRP A 1124 5.03 -27.35 -15.45
C TRP A 1124 5.74 -28.66 -15.82
N ALA A 1125 5.72 -29.64 -14.91
CA ALA A 1125 6.38 -30.94 -15.09
C ALA A 1125 5.75 -31.75 -16.22
N LEU A 1126 4.41 -31.80 -16.32
CA LEU A 1126 3.71 -32.45 -17.44
C LEU A 1126 3.93 -31.69 -18.76
N GLY A 1127 4.07 -30.36 -18.73
CA GLY A 1127 4.38 -29.53 -19.90
C GLY A 1127 5.77 -29.82 -20.46
N VAL A 1128 6.81 -29.76 -19.62
CA VAL A 1128 8.18 -30.10 -20.00
C VAL A 1128 8.29 -31.57 -20.43
N TYR A 1129 7.63 -32.50 -19.72
CA TYR A 1129 7.55 -33.91 -20.10
C TYR A 1129 6.90 -34.12 -21.47
N ARG A 1130 5.75 -33.48 -21.75
CA ARG A 1130 5.11 -33.50 -23.08
C ARG A 1130 6.05 -32.97 -24.16
N SER A 1131 6.77 -31.89 -23.87
CA SER A 1131 7.68 -31.23 -24.81
C SER A 1131 8.94 -32.06 -25.11
N LYS A 1132 9.55 -32.66 -24.08
CA LYS A 1132 10.82 -33.40 -24.19
C LYS A 1132 10.66 -34.88 -24.51
N VAL A 1133 9.61 -35.55 -24.03
CA VAL A 1133 9.50 -37.03 -24.06
C VAL A 1133 8.43 -37.53 -25.04
N LEU A 1134 7.36 -36.74 -25.29
CA LEU A 1134 6.25 -37.15 -26.16
C LEU A 1134 6.17 -36.41 -27.51
N LYS A 1135 7.21 -35.62 -27.84
CA LYS A 1135 7.43 -35.02 -29.17
C LYS A 1135 8.70 -35.53 -29.87
N GLN A 1136 9.34 -36.56 -29.30
CA GLN A 1136 10.35 -37.39 -29.97
C GLN A 1136 9.65 -38.57 -30.67
#